data_AF-A0A0R3RWU1-F1
#
_entry.id   AF-A0A0R3RWU1-F1
#
_cell.length_a   1.000
_cell.length_b   1.000
_cell.length_c   1.000
_cell.angle_alpha   90.00
_cell.angle_beta   90.00
_cell.angle_gamma   90.00
#
_symmetry.space_group_name_H-M   'P 1'
#
loop_
_entity.id
_entity.type
_entity.pdbx_description
1 polymer ?
#
loop_
_entity_poly.entity_id
_entity_poly.type
_entity_poly.pdbx_seq_one_letter_code
_entity_poly.pdbx_strand_id
1 'polypeptide(L)'
;MSAARVVAERVYDEVVLAADPIGTVLKTTMVRPNQRVSNSYVVKRDGRHEAVSFDKIARRIMKLCYGLSQDRVDHIEISQKVIAGLYKGVTTVELDNLAAEIAADMITKHPDYATLASRIAVSNLHKKTEKLFSKVSRRLYSATHPKSGRHMPLISKELFDIVQSNADILDSAIIHERDYHYRYFGIKTLERSYLLQIDGQIVERPQHMLMRVALGIHGEDIEAALETYNLMSERWFTHATPTLFNSGTCTPQMSSCFLLTMFEDSIEGIFETLKKCALISKSAGGIGLNVHCIRATGSAIAGTNGVSNGLVPMLRVYNNAARYVDQGGNKRPGAFAIYLEPWHADIFDFLELRKNVGDELERCRDLFFGLWVPDLFMERVRDDKVWSLMCPAECPGLEDSWGETFEKLYTKYEEEGRYRKQFPARKLWEAIVFSQIETGMPYMVYKDTCNRKTNQQNLGTIKCSNLCTEVVLYSSREEIAVCNLASIALNRFVTPEMVFDFNKLREVTKVVVRNLNKVIDRNYYPVPEAERSNKRHRPIGIGVQGLADAFILMRYPFTSEKARNLNKRIFETVYYAALEASCELAQEQGPYESYEGSPVSKGILQFDMWDVTPTDQWDWESLREKIAVHGIRNSVLLAPMPTASTAQILGNNESIEPYTSNVYTRNVLSGSFQIFNMHLMNDLMHLNLWDDDMKLAIIKNKGSIQNIERIPQEIRDLYKTVWEMSQRDIIDMAADRGAFIDQSQSLNIFIARPNYGNITSMHFYGWQKGLKTGMYYLRTRPAVDAVQFTVDKTRLKEYSNVSADKGSKSASDFTLDPAGELATKMMECAISSGDDCLILLPRLIPERLEVVHDDPPNEFGLVVAFGRQMSRPLARKIIAYAIKHPYLRNRILVPVGRSLHAISFRLRIKSIGLAVPSKTPTVTEQQAIEMASETLVEALIYLLTVLLIYAIYRSNPEKAKASDVEKYVKENEERIIKFEEKLKEQDELTVKIVKIIREKNLDEKNILADKGHKGQLLSFIGDKMKTLMPGQDKTSR
;
A
#
# COMPACT_ATOMS: atom_id res chain seq x y z
N MET A 1 -30.58 22.06 65.00
CA MET A 1 -30.75 23.50 64.71
C MET A 1 -30.15 23.81 63.34
N SER A 2 -31.03 24.23 62.42
CA SER A 2 -30.84 25.03 61.20
C SER A 2 -29.69 24.78 60.19
N ALA A 3 -29.16 23.56 60.05
CA ALA A 3 -28.51 23.14 58.79
C ALA A 3 -28.57 21.62 58.50
N ALA A 4 -29.25 20.84 59.36
CA ALA A 4 -29.50 19.40 59.21
C ALA A 4 -30.99 19.08 58.90
N ARG A 5 -31.76 20.08 58.46
CA ARG A 5 -33.22 19.99 58.23
C ARG A 5 -33.63 20.17 56.75
N VAL A 6 -32.67 20.25 55.83
CA VAL A 6 -32.93 20.37 54.37
C VAL A 6 -32.38 19.15 53.60
N VAL A 7 -31.59 18.29 54.25
CA VAL A 7 -31.11 17.00 53.69
C VAL A 7 -31.97 15.82 54.17
N ALA A 8 -32.85 16.02 55.17
CA ALA A 8 -33.72 14.97 55.72
C ALA A 8 -35.10 14.85 55.04
N GLU A 9 -35.47 15.77 54.13
CA GLU A 9 -36.77 15.76 53.42
C GLU A 9 -36.68 15.30 51.95
N ARG A 10 -35.51 14.92 51.45
CA ARG A 10 -35.35 14.37 50.09
C ARG A 10 -34.84 12.93 50.02
N VAL A 11 -34.59 12.32 51.17
CA VAL A 11 -34.11 10.92 51.29
C VAL A 11 -35.22 9.99 51.85
N TYR A 12 -36.43 10.52 52.09
CA TYR A 12 -37.57 9.75 52.61
C TYR A 12 -38.57 9.30 51.52
N ASP A 13 -38.53 9.88 50.32
CA ASP A 13 -39.51 9.58 49.25
C ASP A 13 -39.06 8.50 48.24
N GLU A 14 -37.84 7.96 48.32
CA GLU A 14 -37.35 6.95 47.35
C GLU A 14 -37.06 5.56 47.93
N VAL A 15 -37.30 5.29 49.22
CA VAL A 15 -36.92 3.99 49.84
C VAL A 15 -38.07 3.18 50.45
N VAL A 16 -39.32 3.65 50.43
CA VAL A 16 -40.45 2.83 50.92
C VAL A 16 -41.61 2.94 49.96
N LEU A 17 -41.78 1.93 49.10
CA LEU A 17 -43.07 1.31 48.74
C LEU A 17 -42.84 0.25 47.64
N ALA A 18 -42.31 -0.89 48.05
CA ALA A 18 -42.57 -2.17 47.39
C ALA A 18 -43.64 -2.90 48.23
N ALA A 19 -44.86 -3.06 47.70
CA ALA A 19 -45.79 -4.15 48.03
C ALA A 19 -47.09 -4.04 47.19
N ASP A 20 -47.29 -5.03 46.31
CA ASP A 20 -48.57 -5.43 45.69
C ASP A 20 -49.47 -6.07 46.80
N PRO A 21 -50.84 -6.11 46.74
CA PRO A 21 -51.58 -6.97 45.80
C PRO A 21 -53.03 -6.57 45.38
N ILE A 22 -53.45 -7.09 44.21
CA ILE A 22 -54.77 -7.68 43.89
C ILE A 22 -56.04 -6.79 43.86
N GLY A 23 -56.63 -6.68 42.65
CA GLY A 23 -58.02 -7.10 42.41
C GLY A 23 -59.13 -6.03 42.36
N THR A 24 -59.76 -5.93 41.17
CA THR A 24 -61.14 -5.45 40.95
C THR A 24 -61.30 -3.92 41.07
N VAL A 25 -61.47 -3.15 39.99
CA VAL A 25 -62.77 -2.92 39.34
C VAL A 25 -62.61 -2.71 37.83
N LEU A 26 -63.26 -3.62 37.10
CA LEU A 26 -63.60 -3.57 35.69
C LEU A 26 -64.58 -2.43 35.35
N LYS A 27 -64.52 -1.96 34.09
CA LYS A 27 -65.43 -1.03 33.37
C LYS A 27 -65.18 0.43 33.74
N THR A 28 -64.60 1.26 32.89
CA THR A 28 -65.14 1.77 31.62
C THR A 28 -64.00 2.64 31.07
N THR A 29 -63.46 2.48 29.87
CA THR A 29 -63.92 3.15 28.65
C THR A 29 -62.89 2.79 27.57
N MET A 30 -63.32 2.24 26.45
CA MET A 30 -62.47 2.03 25.27
C MET A 30 -62.04 3.39 24.70
N VAL A 31 -60.77 3.75 24.83
CA VAL A 31 -60.12 4.78 24.01
C VAL A 31 -58.79 4.24 23.51
N ARG A 32 -58.71 4.17 22.17
CA ARG A 32 -57.61 3.91 21.23
C ARG A 32 -56.21 3.71 21.83
N PRO A 33 -55.42 2.72 21.34
CA PRO A 33 -54.04 2.59 21.77
C PRO A 33 -53.27 3.85 21.36
N ASN A 34 -52.83 4.61 22.37
CA ASN A 34 -51.89 5.69 22.22
C ASN A 34 -50.64 5.14 21.52
N GLN A 35 -50.37 5.67 20.33
CA GLN A 35 -49.02 5.69 19.77
C GLN A 35 -48.08 6.19 20.85
N ARG A 36 -47.16 5.35 21.31
CA ARG A 36 -45.88 5.87 21.82
C ARG A 36 -45.25 6.60 20.64
N VAL A 37 -45.43 7.91 20.58
CA VAL A 37 -44.70 8.77 19.65
C VAL A 37 -43.23 8.65 20.06
N SER A 38 -42.46 7.86 19.32
CA SER A 38 -41.02 7.87 19.49
C SER A 38 -40.56 9.30 19.18
N ASN A 39 -39.89 9.93 20.13
CA ASN A 39 -39.39 11.31 20.05
C ASN A 39 -38.21 11.45 19.05
N SER A 40 -38.10 10.53 18.09
CA SER A 40 -37.00 10.38 17.14
C SER A 40 -37.44 10.87 15.76
N TYR A 41 -36.73 11.87 15.25
CA TYR A 41 -36.95 12.47 13.93
C TYR A 41 -35.67 12.39 13.10
N VAL A 42 -35.82 12.36 11.78
CA VAL A 42 -34.74 12.51 10.80
C VAL A 42 -34.78 13.89 10.17
N VAL A 43 -33.62 14.41 9.79
CA VAL A 43 -33.50 15.68 9.05
C VAL A 43 -33.42 15.37 7.56
N LYS A 44 -34.41 15.84 6.79
CA LYS A 44 -34.41 15.71 5.32
C LYS A 44 -33.34 16.59 4.68
N ARG A 45 -33.02 16.30 3.42
CA ARG A 45 -32.07 17.09 2.62
C ARG A 45 -32.47 18.57 2.48
N ASP A 46 -33.76 18.88 2.59
CA ASP A 46 -34.31 20.24 2.57
C ASP A 46 -34.41 20.88 3.96
N GLY A 47 -33.82 20.26 4.99
CA GLY A 47 -33.83 20.72 6.37
C GLY A 47 -35.10 20.39 7.16
N ARG A 48 -36.15 19.84 6.52
CA ARG A 48 -37.39 19.51 7.24
C ARG A 48 -37.20 18.32 8.17
N HIS A 49 -37.79 18.41 9.36
CA HIS A 49 -37.86 17.28 10.29
C HIS A 49 -39.01 16.35 9.92
N GLU A 50 -38.76 15.05 9.92
CA GLU A 50 -39.79 14.03 9.71
C GLU A 50 -39.65 12.92 10.75
N ALA A 51 -40.77 12.40 11.25
CA ALA A 51 -40.74 11.26 12.16
C ALA A 51 -40.10 10.04 11.48
N VAL A 52 -39.26 9.30 12.22
CA VAL A 52 -38.66 8.06 11.74
C VAL A 52 -39.78 7.06 11.39
N SER A 53 -39.75 6.51 10.18
CA SER A 53 -40.75 5.53 9.71
C SER A 53 -40.05 4.33 9.11
N PHE A 54 -40.23 3.17 9.75
CA PHE A 54 -39.73 1.89 9.25
C PHE A 54 -40.20 1.61 7.82
N ASP A 55 -41.50 1.74 7.57
CA ASP A 55 -42.08 1.45 6.25
C ASP A 55 -41.52 2.33 5.14
N LYS A 56 -41.11 3.58 5.44
CA LYS A 56 -40.49 4.46 4.44
C LYS A 56 -39.07 4.01 4.11
N ILE A 57 -38.30 3.59 5.11
CA ILE A 57 -36.94 3.06 4.93
C ILE A 57 -37.00 1.74 4.15
N ALA A 58 -37.84 0.80 4.59
CA ALA A 58 -38.04 -0.49 3.97
C ALA A 58 -38.48 -0.36 2.51
N ARG A 59 -39.53 0.45 2.23
CA ARG A 59 -39.97 0.68 0.84
C ARG A 59 -38.89 1.29 -0.04
N ARG A 60 -38.02 2.13 0.52
CA ARG A 60 -36.93 2.73 -0.23
C ARG A 60 -35.89 1.69 -0.64
N ILE A 61 -35.46 0.84 0.29
CA ILE A 61 -34.48 -0.22 0.03
C ILE A 61 -35.09 -1.24 -0.94
N MET A 62 -36.35 -1.63 -0.72
CA MET A 62 -37.10 -2.55 -1.60
C MET A 62 -37.11 -2.09 -3.06
N LYS A 63 -37.31 -0.78 -3.33
CA LYS A 63 -37.26 -0.23 -4.69
C LYS A 63 -35.92 -0.41 -5.40
N LEU A 64 -34.83 -0.58 -4.64
CA LEU A 64 -33.48 -0.79 -5.18
C LEU A 64 -33.13 -2.29 -5.33
N CYS A 65 -34.02 -3.19 -4.89
CA CYS A 65 -33.85 -4.64 -5.00
C CYS A 65 -34.32 -5.23 -6.35
N TYR A 66 -34.59 -4.41 -7.37
CA TYR A 66 -35.08 -4.90 -8.67
C TYR A 66 -34.08 -5.87 -9.33
N GLY A 67 -34.56 -7.02 -9.81
CA GLY A 67 -33.70 -8.05 -10.41
C GLY A 67 -32.66 -8.67 -9.47
N LEU A 68 -32.79 -8.46 -8.15
CA LEU A 68 -32.02 -9.19 -7.14
C LEU A 68 -32.86 -10.35 -6.61
N SER A 69 -32.18 -11.37 -6.06
CA SER A 69 -32.81 -12.57 -5.51
C SER A 69 -33.70 -12.21 -4.31
N GLN A 70 -35.02 -12.30 -4.46
CA GLN A 70 -35.99 -11.87 -3.43
C GLN A 70 -35.99 -12.79 -2.20
N ASP A 71 -35.60 -14.05 -2.37
CA ASP A 71 -35.47 -15.06 -1.34
C ASP A 71 -34.17 -14.92 -0.52
N ARG A 72 -33.13 -14.30 -1.10
CA ARG A 72 -31.80 -14.17 -0.47
C ARG A 72 -31.47 -12.77 0.03
N VAL A 73 -32.09 -11.73 -0.55
CA VAL A 73 -31.88 -10.33 -0.17
C VAL A 73 -33.01 -9.83 0.72
N ASP A 74 -32.77 -9.89 2.02
CA ASP A 74 -33.68 -9.36 3.02
C ASP A 74 -33.46 -7.84 3.25
N HIS A 75 -34.34 -7.04 2.64
CA HIS A 75 -34.37 -5.58 2.83
C HIS A 75 -35.00 -5.15 4.16
N ILE A 76 -35.80 -6.03 4.80
CA ILE A 76 -36.39 -5.82 6.13
C ILE A 76 -35.28 -5.93 7.18
N GLU A 77 -34.40 -6.93 7.08
CA GLU A 77 -33.23 -7.08 7.97
C GLU A 77 -32.34 -5.82 7.92
N ILE A 78 -32.03 -5.32 6.71
CA ILE A 78 -31.26 -4.07 6.56
C ILE A 78 -32.00 -2.92 7.26
N SER A 79 -33.30 -2.77 7.02
CA SER A 79 -34.10 -1.68 7.60
C SER A 79 -34.12 -1.73 9.13
N GLN A 80 -34.21 -2.92 9.73
CA GLN A 80 -34.17 -3.12 11.18
C GLN A 80 -32.80 -2.70 11.75
N LYS A 81 -31.71 -3.14 11.12
CA LYS A 81 -30.34 -2.77 11.52
C LYS A 81 -30.08 -1.28 11.38
N VAL A 82 -30.58 -0.65 10.30
CA VAL A 82 -30.51 0.80 10.11
C VAL A 82 -31.20 1.51 11.26
N ILE A 83 -32.42 1.10 11.63
CA ILE A 83 -33.18 1.72 12.74
C ILE A 83 -32.47 1.55 14.07
N ALA A 84 -31.88 0.38 14.33
CA ALA A 84 -31.12 0.14 15.55
C ALA A 84 -29.92 1.09 15.70
N GLY A 85 -29.34 1.54 14.57
CA GLY A 85 -28.25 2.52 14.54
C GLY A 85 -28.67 3.99 14.49
N LEU A 86 -29.98 4.31 14.54
CA LEU A 86 -30.44 5.71 14.46
C LEU A 86 -30.32 6.44 15.80
N TYR A 87 -29.88 7.68 15.73
CA TYR A 87 -29.99 8.67 16.80
C TYR A 87 -30.91 9.82 16.39
N LYS A 88 -31.41 10.57 17.38
CA LYS A 88 -32.31 11.70 17.17
C LYS A 88 -31.61 12.81 16.36
N GLY A 89 -32.22 13.25 15.26
CA GLY A 89 -31.68 14.31 14.41
C GLY A 89 -30.72 13.82 13.30
N VAL A 90 -30.56 12.50 13.14
CA VAL A 90 -29.79 11.93 12.02
C VAL A 90 -30.32 12.40 10.67
N THR A 91 -29.43 12.73 9.75
CA THR A 91 -29.83 13.18 8.42
C THR A 91 -30.22 12.00 7.53
N THR A 92 -31.12 12.26 6.57
CA THR A 92 -31.48 11.26 5.55
C THR A 92 -30.28 10.82 4.67
N VAL A 93 -29.19 11.60 4.67
CA VAL A 93 -27.94 11.26 3.98
C VAL A 93 -27.13 10.24 4.76
N GLU A 94 -26.96 10.47 6.07
CA GLU A 94 -26.27 9.53 6.97
C GLU A 94 -27.02 8.20 7.03
N LEU A 95 -28.36 8.24 7.03
CA LEU A 95 -29.20 7.04 6.97
C LEU A 95 -28.93 6.20 5.70
N ASP A 96 -28.83 6.85 4.54
CA ASP A 96 -28.53 6.16 3.28
C ASP A 96 -27.11 5.59 3.26
N ASN A 97 -26.14 6.29 3.85
CA ASN A 97 -24.77 5.80 3.98
C ASN A 97 -24.71 4.56 4.88
N LEU A 98 -25.36 4.63 6.05
CA LEU A 98 -25.46 3.51 6.98
C LEU A 98 -26.15 2.30 6.35
N ALA A 99 -27.23 2.52 5.59
CA ALA A 99 -27.92 1.45 4.86
C ALA A 99 -27.01 0.79 3.81
N ALA A 100 -26.20 1.58 3.09
CA ALA A 100 -25.24 1.05 2.12
C ALA A 100 -24.11 0.26 2.81
N GLU A 101 -23.64 0.70 3.97
CA GLU A 101 -22.61 0.02 4.77
C GLU A 101 -23.10 -1.30 5.35
N ILE A 102 -24.30 -1.32 5.92
CA ILE A 102 -24.94 -2.55 6.41
C ILE A 102 -25.15 -3.53 5.26
N ALA A 103 -25.62 -3.07 4.11
CA ALA A 103 -25.73 -3.92 2.92
C ALA A 103 -24.35 -4.44 2.48
N ALA A 104 -23.29 -3.63 2.55
CA ALA A 104 -21.93 -4.07 2.21
C ALA A 104 -21.38 -5.14 3.18
N ASP A 105 -21.71 -5.05 4.47
CA ASP A 105 -21.35 -6.07 5.47
C ASP A 105 -22.03 -7.42 5.18
N MET A 106 -23.27 -7.35 4.68
CA MET A 106 -24.08 -8.51 4.31
C MET A 106 -23.66 -9.17 2.98
N ILE A 107 -22.64 -8.66 2.28
CA ILE A 107 -22.05 -9.31 1.08
C ILE A 107 -21.59 -10.75 1.40
N THR A 108 -21.13 -10.98 2.62
CA THR A 108 -20.73 -12.32 3.10
C THR A 108 -21.90 -13.31 3.14
N LYS A 109 -23.15 -12.85 3.16
CA LYS A 109 -24.34 -13.70 3.04
C LYS A 109 -24.65 -14.04 1.60
N HIS A 110 -24.71 -13.03 0.72
CA HIS A 110 -25.07 -13.19 -0.69
C HIS A 110 -24.48 -12.06 -1.55
N PRO A 111 -23.98 -12.33 -2.78
CA PRO A 111 -23.37 -11.32 -3.65
C PRO A 111 -24.29 -10.18 -4.06
N ASP A 112 -25.61 -10.43 -4.16
CA ASP A 112 -26.58 -9.39 -4.51
C ASP A 112 -26.59 -8.22 -3.53
N TYR A 113 -26.19 -8.45 -2.26
CA TYR A 113 -26.00 -7.36 -1.31
C TYR A 113 -24.91 -6.36 -1.76
N ALA A 114 -23.91 -6.79 -2.53
CA ALA A 114 -22.90 -5.90 -3.10
C ALA A 114 -23.52 -4.95 -4.14
N THR A 115 -24.43 -5.48 -4.94
CA THR A 115 -25.22 -4.71 -5.92
C THR A 115 -26.17 -3.76 -5.19
N LEU A 116 -26.88 -4.23 -4.15
CA LEU A 116 -27.78 -3.40 -3.36
C LEU A 116 -27.05 -2.26 -2.65
N ALA A 117 -25.94 -2.55 -1.97
CA ALA A 117 -25.08 -1.57 -1.32
C ALA A 117 -24.62 -0.49 -2.31
N SER A 118 -24.18 -0.90 -3.50
CA SER A 118 -23.82 0.03 -4.58
C SER A 118 -25.01 0.90 -5.00
N ARG A 119 -26.18 0.30 -5.24
CA ARG A 119 -27.39 1.03 -5.66
C ARG A 119 -27.85 2.05 -4.64
N ILE A 120 -27.76 1.73 -3.34
CA ILE A 120 -28.07 2.67 -2.26
C ILE A 120 -27.10 3.85 -2.30
N ALA A 121 -25.79 3.58 -2.41
CA ALA A 121 -24.76 4.61 -2.50
C ALA A 121 -24.95 5.53 -3.72
N VAL A 122 -25.15 4.95 -4.91
CA VAL A 122 -25.40 5.68 -6.17
C VAL A 122 -26.69 6.50 -6.09
N SER A 123 -27.78 5.92 -5.57
CA SER A 123 -29.04 6.63 -5.38
C SER A 123 -28.88 7.82 -4.42
N ASN A 124 -28.07 7.66 -3.36
CA ASN A 124 -27.74 8.76 -2.45
C ASN A 124 -26.93 9.85 -3.17
N LEU A 125 -25.92 9.47 -3.96
CA LEU A 125 -25.10 10.38 -4.75
C LEU A 125 -25.95 11.17 -5.76
N HIS A 126 -26.84 10.51 -6.49
CA HIS A 126 -27.74 11.14 -7.46
C HIS A 126 -28.67 12.17 -6.81
N LYS A 127 -29.08 11.96 -5.55
CA LYS A 127 -29.91 12.93 -4.82
C LYS A 127 -29.15 14.15 -4.30
N LYS A 128 -27.81 14.11 -4.31
CA LYS A 128 -26.93 15.21 -3.89
C LYS A 128 -26.34 15.98 -5.08
N THR A 129 -26.45 15.43 -6.27
CA THR A 129 -25.79 15.94 -7.48
C THR A 129 -26.82 16.34 -8.52
N GLU A 130 -26.50 17.38 -9.29
CA GLU A 130 -27.31 17.82 -10.42
C GLU A 130 -27.36 16.72 -11.47
N LYS A 131 -28.47 16.58 -12.22
CA LYS A 131 -28.59 15.57 -13.28
C LYS A 131 -27.83 15.98 -14.55
N LEU A 132 -28.10 17.19 -15.05
CA LEU A 132 -27.58 17.67 -16.33
C LEU A 132 -26.09 18.01 -16.24
N PHE A 133 -25.29 17.46 -17.16
CA PHE A 133 -23.86 17.66 -17.23
C PHE A 133 -23.50 19.11 -17.59
N SER A 134 -24.27 19.74 -18.49
CA SER A 134 -24.11 21.15 -18.86
C SER A 134 -24.24 22.12 -17.67
N LYS A 135 -25.11 21.80 -16.70
CA LYS A 135 -25.24 22.55 -15.44
C LYS A 135 -24.08 22.29 -14.49
N VAL A 136 -23.64 21.03 -14.39
CA VAL A 136 -22.46 20.66 -13.59
C VAL A 136 -21.22 21.37 -14.10
N SER A 137 -20.98 21.40 -15.42
CA SER A 137 -19.84 22.09 -16.01
C SER A 137 -19.86 23.60 -15.72
N ARG A 138 -21.04 24.23 -15.78
CA ARG A 138 -21.19 25.64 -15.36
C ARG A 138 -20.81 25.86 -13.90
N ARG A 139 -21.23 24.99 -12.99
CA ARG A 139 -20.86 25.08 -11.56
C ARG A 139 -19.36 24.88 -11.36
N LEU A 140 -18.74 23.91 -12.05
CA LEU A 140 -17.31 23.63 -11.95
C LEU A 140 -16.46 24.77 -12.51
N TYR A 141 -16.89 25.38 -13.61
CA TYR A 141 -16.21 26.53 -14.18
C TYR A 141 -16.38 27.76 -13.29
N SER A 142 -17.62 28.11 -12.89
CA SER A 142 -17.92 29.27 -12.05
C SER A 142 -17.52 29.13 -10.58
N ALA A 143 -16.83 28.06 -10.18
CA ALA A 143 -16.38 27.85 -8.81
C ALA A 143 -15.51 29.01 -8.31
N THR A 144 -15.66 29.35 -7.03
CA THR A 144 -14.89 30.41 -6.36
C THR A 144 -14.23 29.85 -5.11
N HIS A 145 -13.12 30.46 -4.71
CA HIS A 145 -12.45 30.10 -3.47
C HIS A 145 -13.31 30.57 -2.27
N PRO A 146 -13.73 29.68 -1.36
CA PRO A 146 -14.78 29.97 -0.38
C PRO A 146 -14.48 31.13 0.58
N LYS A 147 -13.20 31.43 0.85
CA LYS A 147 -12.81 32.55 1.74
C LYS A 147 -12.50 33.86 1.01
N SER A 148 -11.97 33.80 -0.21
CA SER A 148 -11.49 35.00 -0.92
C SER A 148 -12.45 35.46 -2.01
N GLY A 149 -13.45 34.65 -2.38
CA GLY A 149 -14.36 34.91 -3.48
C GLY A 149 -13.71 34.90 -4.86
N ARG A 150 -12.39 34.67 -4.96
CA ARG A 150 -11.66 34.63 -6.23
C ARG A 150 -12.18 33.48 -7.08
N HIS A 151 -12.41 33.77 -8.36
CA HIS A 151 -12.73 32.74 -9.36
C HIS A 151 -11.62 31.67 -9.42
N MET A 152 -12.01 30.42 -9.23
CA MET A 152 -11.13 29.26 -9.14
C MET A 152 -11.77 28.08 -9.92
N PRO A 153 -11.75 28.15 -11.27
CA PRO A 153 -12.37 27.13 -12.09
C PRO A 153 -11.68 25.77 -11.90
N LEU A 154 -12.48 24.70 -11.84
CA LEU A 154 -12.00 23.33 -11.76
C LEU A 154 -11.87 22.66 -13.14
N ILE A 155 -12.61 23.18 -14.13
CA ILE A 155 -12.54 22.76 -15.53
C ILE A 155 -11.99 23.88 -16.41
N SER A 156 -11.35 23.52 -17.53
CA SER A 156 -10.83 24.52 -18.47
C SER A 156 -11.96 25.31 -19.13
N LYS A 157 -11.66 26.54 -19.54
CA LYS A 157 -12.59 27.36 -20.32
C LYS A 157 -12.97 26.67 -21.64
N GLU A 158 -11.99 26.04 -22.30
CA GLU A 158 -12.21 25.29 -23.54
C GLU A 158 -13.26 24.18 -23.35
N LEU A 159 -13.12 23.34 -22.31
CA LEU A 159 -14.10 22.29 -22.03
C LEU A 159 -15.47 22.91 -21.72
N PHE A 160 -15.51 23.96 -20.90
CA PHE A 160 -16.76 24.64 -20.58
C PHE A 160 -17.48 25.11 -21.85
N ASP A 161 -16.77 25.79 -22.76
CA ASP A 161 -17.33 26.32 -24.00
C ASP A 161 -17.84 25.19 -24.92
N ILE A 162 -17.09 24.10 -25.07
CA ILE A 162 -17.51 22.91 -25.83
C ILE A 162 -18.79 22.31 -25.25
N VAL A 163 -18.86 22.16 -23.93
CA VAL A 163 -20.02 21.58 -23.25
C VAL A 163 -21.25 22.47 -23.39
N GLN A 164 -21.10 23.80 -23.22
CA GLN A 164 -22.24 24.70 -23.37
C GLN A 164 -22.76 24.74 -24.82
N SER A 165 -21.86 24.71 -25.81
CA SER A 165 -22.22 24.76 -27.23
C SER A 165 -22.92 23.49 -27.71
N ASN A 166 -22.70 22.36 -27.04
CA ASN A 166 -23.24 21.05 -27.41
C ASN A 166 -24.14 20.46 -26.30
N ALA A 167 -24.72 21.30 -25.44
CA ALA A 167 -25.37 20.88 -24.20
C ALA A 167 -26.47 19.82 -24.42
N ASP A 168 -27.35 20.02 -25.41
CA ASP A 168 -28.49 19.12 -25.67
C ASP A 168 -28.03 17.72 -26.11
N ILE A 169 -27.01 17.64 -26.96
CA ILE A 169 -26.44 16.38 -27.45
C ILE A 169 -25.75 15.64 -26.30
N LEU A 170 -24.92 16.35 -25.53
CA LEU A 170 -24.14 15.74 -24.45
C LEU A 170 -25.02 15.31 -23.26
N ASP A 171 -26.00 16.13 -22.87
CA ASP A 171 -26.90 15.81 -21.77
C ASP A 171 -27.83 14.64 -22.12
N SER A 172 -28.22 14.49 -23.39
CA SER A 172 -29.06 13.37 -23.84
C SER A 172 -28.28 12.07 -24.07
N ALA A 173 -27.00 12.15 -24.43
CA ALA A 173 -26.13 10.98 -24.60
C ALA A 173 -25.77 10.28 -23.27
N ILE A 174 -25.82 11.00 -22.14
CA ILE A 174 -25.45 10.44 -20.83
C ILE A 174 -26.54 9.48 -20.30
N ILE A 175 -26.13 8.25 -20.03
CA ILE A 175 -26.99 7.20 -19.46
C ILE A 175 -26.65 7.02 -17.98
N HIS A 176 -27.40 7.70 -17.09
CA HIS A 176 -27.17 7.66 -15.64
C HIS A 176 -27.39 6.29 -15.00
N GLU A 177 -28.15 5.42 -15.65
CA GLU A 177 -28.40 4.05 -15.23
C GLU A 177 -27.08 3.26 -15.14
N ARG A 178 -26.09 3.60 -15.98
CA ARG A 178 -24.75 2.97 -15.95
C ARG A 178 -24.00 3.21 -14.63
N ASP A 179 -24.34 4.23 -13.83
CA ASP A 179 -23.76 4.40 -12.49
C ASP A 179 -24.10 3.23 -11.56
N TYR A 180 -25.24 2.57 -11.75
CA TYR A 180 -25.65 1.43 -10.93
C TYR A 180 -24.91 0.13 -11.27
N HIS A 181 -24.06 0.13 -12.32
CA HIS A 181 -23.27 -1.03 -12.71
C HIS A 181 -21.98 -1.17 -11.89
N TYR A 182 -21.50 -0.10 -11.25
CA TYR A 182 -20.34 -0.15 -10.37
C TYR A 182 -20.63 -0.99 -9.13
N ARG A 183 -19.60 -1.57 -8.54
CA ARG A 183 -19.68 -2.23 -7.23
C ARG A 183 -19.50 -1.20 -6.12
N TYR A 184 -19.95 -1.54 -4.90
CA TYR A 184 -19.90 -0.63 -3.75
C TYR A 184 -18.52 0.00 -3.55
N PHE A 185 -17.47 -0.84 -3.51
CA PHE A 185 -16.09 -0.34 -3.33
C PHE A 185 -15.57 0.46 -4.52
N GLY A 186 -16.03 0.17 -5.74
CA GLY A 186 -15.71 0.96 -6.93
C GLY A 186 -16.26 2.39 -6.80
N ILE A 187 -17.54 2.51 -6.43
CA ILE A 187 -18.17 3.82 -6.14
C ILE A 187 -17.46 4.56 -5.01
N LYS A 188 -17.14 3.88 -3.90
CA LYS A 188 -16.39 4.52 -2.80
C LYS A 188 -15.00 5.02 -3.20
N THR A 189 -14.36 4.33 -4.15
CA THR A 189 -13.08 4.78 -4.72
C THR A 189 -13.27 6.04 -5.54
N LEU A 190 -14.31 6.08 -6.38
CA LEU A 190 -14.65 7.25 -7.19
C LEU A 190 -15.00 8.46 -6.29
N GLU A 191 -15.87 8.28 -5.31
CA GLU A 191 -16.28 9.32 -4.35
C GLU A 191 -15.09 9.92 -3.58
N ARG A 192 -14.13 9.07 -3.18
CA ARG A 192 -12.97 9.49 -2.37
C ARG A 192 -11.99 10.37 -3.14
N SER A 193 -11.78 10.10 -4.44
CA SER A 193 -10.62 10.68 -5.14
C SER A 193 -10.85 11.14 -6.57
N TYR A 194 -11.86 10.65 -7.28
CA TYR A 194 -12.00 10.87 -8.74
C TYR A 194 -13.08 11.89 -9.11
N LEU A 195 -14.17 11.95 -8.35
CA LEU A 195 -15.27 12.87 -8.65
C LEU A 195 -14.92 14.27 -8.16
N LEU A 196 -15.02 15.29 -9.02
CA LEU A 196 -14.70 16.66 -8.65
C LEU A 196 -15.65 17.18 -7.56
N GLN A 197 -15.06 17.96 -6.64
CA GLN A 197 -15.72 18.50 -5.46
C GLN A 197 -15.63 20.02 -5.43
N ILE A 198 -16.68 20.68 -4.95
CA ILE A 198 -16.71 22.10 -4.60
C ILE A 198 -17.01 22.19 -3.11
N ASP A 199 -16.18 22.91 -2.35
CA ASP A 199 -16.33 23.09 -0.89
C ASP A 199 -16.47 21.76 -0.12
N GLY A 200 -15.73 20.74 -0.55
CA GLY A 200 -15.77 19.38 0.03
C GLY A 200 -17.02 18.56 -0.33
N GLN A 201 -17.90 19.08 -1.18
CA GLN A 201 -19.08 18.37 -1.67
C GLN A 201 -18.87 17.87 -3.09
N ILE A 202 -19.19 16.59 -3.32
CA ILE A 202 -19.14 15.97 -4.66
C ILE A 202 -20.18 16.62 -5.57
N VAL A 203 -19.73 17.12 -6.72
CA VAL A 203 -20.60 17.75 -7.73
C VAL A 203 -20.78 16.85 -8.95
N GLU A 204 -19.75 16.08 -9.32
CA GLU A 204 -19.81 15.15 -10.44
C GLU A 204 -20.42 13.80 -10.07
N ARG A 205 -21.22 13.23 -10.98
CA ARG A 205 -21.53 11.79 -11.03
C ARG A 205 -20.44 11.05 -11.81
N PRO A 206 -20.31 9.71 -11.68
CA PRO A 206 -19.38 8.95 -12.50
C PRO A 206 -19.57 9.17 -13.99
N GLN A 207 -20.82 9.21 -14.49
CA GLN A 207 -21.07 9.53 -15.91
C GLN A 207 -20.56 10.92 -16.32
N HIS A 208 -20.66 11.93 -15.45
CA HIS A 208 -20.15 13.28 -15.73
C HIS A 208 -18.63 13.28 -15.84
N MET A 209 -17.94 12.58 -14.92
CA MET A 209 -16.49 12.41 -14.98
C MET A 209 -16.08 11.73 -16.29
N LEU A 210 -16.77 10.65 -16.71
CA LEU A 210 -16.45 9.95 -17.95
C LEU A 210 -16.68 10.82 -19.20
N MET A 211 -17.76 11.60 -19.24
CA MET A 211 -18.01 12.54 -20.34
C MET A 211 -16.97 13.67 -20.37
N ARG A 212 -16.62 14.22 -19.20
CA ARG A 212 -15.52 15.19 -19.07
C ARG A 212 -14.21 14.61 -19.59
N VAL A 213 -13.88 13.36 -19.23
CA VAL A 213 -12.66 12.70 -19.68
C VAL A 213 -12.65 12.54 -21.19
N ALA A 214 -13.76 12.07 -21.77
CA ALA A 214 -13.88 11.90 -23.22
C ALA A 214 -13.73 13.24 -23.95
N LEU A 215 -14.47 14.28 -23.57
CA LEU A 215 -14.36 15.60 -24.18
C LEU A 215 -12.98 16.24 -23.94
N GLY A 216 -12.36 16.02 -22.79
CA GLY A 216 -11.01 16.49 -22.53
C GLY A 216 -9.92 15.80 -23.37
N ILE A 217 -10.21 14.63 -23.97
CA ILE A 217 -9.33 13.93 -24.92
C ILE A 217 -9.67 14.31 -26.36
N HIS A 218 -10.95 14.43 -26.70
CA HIS A 218 -11.40 14.58 -28.09
C HIS A 218 -11.68 16.03 -28.50
N GLY A 219 -11.86 16.95 -27.55
CA GLY A 219 -12.16 18.35 -27.82
C GLY A 219 -13.50 18.51 -28.54
N GLU A 220 -13.47 19.21 -29.67
CA GLU A 220 -14.64 19.49 -30.52
C GLU A 220 -15.09 18.28 -31.35
N ASP A 221 -14.32 17.19 -31.38
CA ASP A 221 -14.72 15.93 -32.03
C ASP A 221 -15.72 15.17 -31.15
N ILE A 222 -16.98 15.62 -31.22
CA ILE A 222 -18.08 15.10 -30.38
C ILE A 222 -18.38 13.63 -30.69
N GLU A 223 -18.26 13.18 -31.94
CA GLU A 223 -18.52 11.78 -32.32
C GLU A 223 -17.54 10.84 -31.62
N ALA A 224 -16.23 11.12 -31.72
CA ALA A 224 -15.23 10.32 -31.03
C ALA A 224 -15.32 10.45 -29.50
N ALA A 225 -15.73 11.62 -28.98
CA ALA A 225 -16.01 11.77 -27.55
C ALA A 225 -17.16 10.85 -27.09
N LEU A 226 -18.23 10.75 -27.87
CA LEU A 226 -19.37 9.88 -27.55
C LEU A 226 -19.01 8.40 -27.68
N GLU A 227 -18.22 7.99 -28.67
CA GLU A 227 -17.68 6.63 -28.80
C GLU A 227 -16.89 6.25 -27.54
N THR A 228 -15.92 7.09 -27.16
CA THR A 228 -15.08 6.88 -25.97
C THR A 228 -15.90 6.89 -24.69
N TYR A 229 -16.86 7.80 -24.54
CA TYR A 229 -17.77 7.83 -23.39
C TYR A 229 -18.56 6.52 -23.27
N ASN A 230 -19.14 6.03 -24.36
CA ASN A 230 -19.91 4.78 -24.35
C ASN A 230 -19.03 3.60 -23.95
N LEU A 231 -17.85 3.46 -24.56
CA LEU A 231 -16.95 2.34 -24.26
C LEU A 231 -16.45 2.36 -22.81
N MET A 232 -16.12 3.53 -22.26
CA MET A 232 -15.71 3.65 -20.85
C MET A 232 -16.87 3.42 -19.88
N SER A 233 -18.05 3.98 -20.15
CA SER A 233 -19.21 3.84 -19.25
C SER A 233 -19.83 2.44 -19.26
N GLU A 234 -19.64 1.68 -20.33
CA GLU A 234 -19.92 0.24 -20.42
C GLU A 234 -18.78 -0.65 -19.89
N ARG A 235 -17.67 -0.02 -19.49
CA ARG A 235 -16.50 -0.61 -18.83
C ARG A 235 -15.66 -1.52 -19.72
N TRP A 236 -15.62 -1.29 -21.03
CA TRP A 236 -14.75 -2.05 -21.95
C TRP A 236 -13.27 -1.75 -21.72
N PHE A 237 -12.94 -0.51 -21.37
CA PHE A 237 -11.62 -0.08 -20.97
C PHE A 237 -11.72 1.11 -20.00
N THR A 238 -10.59 1.52 -19.44
CA THR A 238 -10.47 2.78 -18.71
C THR A 238 -9.10 3.39 -18.90
N HIS A 239 -9.03 4.72 -18.92
CA HIS A 239 -7.77 5.45 -18.90
C HIS A 239 -7.12 5.40 -17.51
N ALA A 240 -5.82 5.67 -17.44
CA ALA A 240 -5.10 5.71 -16.17
C ALA A 240 -5.58 6.84 -15.26
N THR A 241 -5.26 6.72 -13.96
CA THR A 241 -5.71 7.68 -12.94
C THR A 241 -5.45 9.14 -13.29
N PRO A 242 -4.25 9.56 -13.77
CA PRO A 242 -4.01 10.97 -14.08
C PRO A 242 -4.92 11.51 -15.17
N THR A 243 -5.23 10.71 -16.20
CA THR A 243 -6.21 11.07 -17.22
C THR A 243 -7.60 11.24 -16.63
N LEU A 244 -8.05 10.32 -15.76
CA LEU A 244 -9.36 10.42 -15.10
C LEU A 244 -9.47 11.65 -14.18
N PHE A 245 -8.39 11.99 -13.47
CA PHE A 245 -8.33 13.16 -12.60
C PHE A 245 -8.33 14.47 -13.38
N ASN A 246 -7.49 14.57 -14.41
CA ASN A 246 -7.07 15.86 -14.94
C ASN A 246 -7.60 16.16 -16.35
N SER A 247 -8.11 15.18 -17.09
CA SER A 247 -8.69 15.44 -18.42
C SER A 247 -9.83 16.47 -18.32
N GLY A 248 -9.77 17.49 -19.17
CA GLY A 248 -10.73 18.60 -19.19
C GLY A 248 -10.60 19.61 -18.04
N THR A 249 -9.60 19.47 -17.17
CA THR A 249 -9.32 20.44 -16.09
C THR A 249 -8.42 21.59 -16.57
N CYS A 250 -8.20 22.60 -15.72
CA CYS A 250 -7.37 23.77 -16.05
C CYS A 250 -5.90 23.44 -16.34
N THR A 251 -5.38 22.33 -15.79
CA THR A 251 -4.00 21.86 -16.01
C THR A 251 -4.04 20.36 -16.27
N PRO A 252 -4.35 19.94 -17.51
CA PRO A 252 -4.61 18.54 -17.85
C PRO A 252 -3.32 17.73 -17.98
N GLN A 253 -2.62 17.50 -16.86
CA GLN A 253 -1.52 16.54 -16.82
C GLN A 253 -2.12 15.13 -16.75
N MET A 254 -2.08 14.41 -17.86
CA MET A 254 -2.77 13.13 -18.08
C MET A 254 -1.81 11.93 -18.13
N SER A 255 -0.51 12.17 -18.25
CA SER A 255 0.50 11.10 -18.32
C SER A 255 0.86 10.55 -16.93
N SER A 256 1.17 9.25 -16.85
CA SER A 256 1.34 8.58 -15.55
C SER A 256 2.78 8.44 -15.08
N CYS A 257 3.71 8.26 -16.00
CA CYS A 257 5.08 7.90 -15.68
C CYS A 257 6.07 8.73 -16.48
N PHE A 258 7.19 9.06 -15.83
CA PHE A 258 8.30 9.80 -16.40
C PHE A 258 9.60 9.03 -16.16
N LEU A 259 10.46 8.97 -17.17
CA LEU A 259 11.78 8.34 -17.08
C LEU A 259 12.85 9.40 -17.31
N LEU A 260 13.73 9.55 -16.32
CA LEU A 260 14.77 10.55 -16.32
C LEU A 260 16.14 9.88 -16.33
N THR A 261 17.04 10.50 -17.09
CA THR A 261 18.49 10.31 -16.97
C THR A 261 19.06 11.43 -16.14
N MET A 262 19.93 11.07 -15.18
CA MET A 262 20.67 12.06 -14.41
C MET A 262 21.42 13.00 -15.36
N PHE A 263 21.22 14.31 -15.20
CA PHE A 263 21.68 15.29 -16.18
C PHE A 263 23.20 15.25 -16.36
N GLU A 264 23.94 15.23 -15.25
CA GLU A 264 25.40 15.13 -15.25
C GLU A 264 25.90 14.71 -13.86
N ASP A 265 27.09 14.11 -13.81
CA ASP A 265 27.86 13.88 -12.58
C ASP A 265 28.50 15.19 -12.06
N SER A 266 27.63 16.15 -11.72
CA SER A 266 27.97 17.46 -11.17
C SER A 266 26.88 17.91 -10.19
N ILE A 267 27.19 18.81 -9.25
CA ILE A 267 26.18 19.34 -8.32
C ILE A 267 25.05 20.05 -9.10
N GLU A 268 25.40 20.82 -10.12
CA GLU A 268 24.43 21.49 -10.99
C GLU A 268 23.50 20.48 -11.66
N GLY A 269 24.06 19.42 -12.26
CA GLY A 269 23.28 18.36 -12.91
C GLY A 269 22.38 17.59 -11.94
N ILE A 270 22.89 17.27 -10.75
CA ILE A 270 22.14 16.58 -9.69
C ILE A 270 20.94 17.41 -9.23
N PHE A 271 21.13 18.71 -8.99
CA PHE A 271 20.07 19.59 -8.49
C PHE A 271 19.08 20.02 -9.59
N GLU A 272 19.51 20.16 -10.85
CA GLU A 272 18.59 20.37 -11.96
C GLU A 272 17.69 19.14 -12.17
N THR A 273 18.25 17.93 -12.07
CA THR A 273 17.47 16.68 -12.11
C THR A 273 16.47 16.61 -10.95
N LEU A 274 16.88 17.02 -9.74
CA LEU A 274 16.00 17.07 -8.56
C LEU A 274 14.83 18.05 -8.75
N LYS A 275 15.10 19.25 -9.28
CA LYS A 275 14.09 20.25 -9.62
C LYS A 275 13.08 19.69 -10.64
N LYS A 276 13.56 19.02 -11.69
CA LYS A 276 12.69 18.35 -12.67
C LYS A 276 11.83 17.27 -12.01
N CYS A 277 12.40 16.45 -11.12
CA CYS A 277 11.64 15.47 -10.35
C CYS A 277 10.56 16.11 -9.47
N ALA A 278 10.86 17.22 -8.80
CA ALA A 278 9.90 17.94 -7.99
C ALA A 278 8.74 18.50 -8.83
N LEU A 279 9.01 19.09 -10.00
CA LEU A 279 7.97 19.60 -10.90
C LEU A 279 7.06 18.49 -11.43
N ILE A 280 7.64 17.34 -11.77
CA ILE A 280 6.88 16.16 -12.21
C ILE A 280 6.03 15.59 -11.07
N SER A 281 6.61 15.41 -9.88
CA SER A 281 5.92 14.86 -8.71
C SER A 281 4.76 15.77 -8.28
N LYS A 282 4.94 17.10 -8.33
CA LYS A 282 3.88 18.09 -8.05
C LYS A 282 2.64 17.83 -8.91
N SER A 283 2.82 17.40 -10.14
CA SER A 283 1.75 17.07 -11.09
C SER A 283 1.31 15.60 -11.03
N ALA A 284 1.62 14.88 -9.95
CA ALA A 284 1.25 13.49 -9.71
C ALA A 284 1.88 12.43 -10.65
N GLY A 285 3.00 12.77 -11.30
CA GLY A 285 3.75 11.81 -12.12
C GLY A 285 4.63 10.88 -11.27
N GLY A 286 4.59 9.58 -11.55
CA GLY A 286 5.57 8.61 -11.00
C GLY A 286 6.88 8.67 -11.77
N ILE A 287 8.02 8.49 -11.07
CA ILE A 287 9.35 8.70 -11.66
C ILE A 287 10.17 7.41 -11.67
N GLY A 288 10.80 7.09 -12.80
CA GLY A 288 11.99 6.24 -12.87
C GLY A 288 13.21 7.11 -13.14
N LEU A 289 14.26 7.00 -12.33
CA LEU A 289 15.50 7.79 -12.46
C LEU A 289 16.70 6.86 -12.47
N ASN A 290 17.50 6.87 -13.54
CA ASN A 290 18.81 6.22 -13.50
C ASN A 290 19.87 7.15 -12.89
N VAL A 291 20.76 6.57 -12.09
CA VAL A 291 21.86 7.30 -11.43
C VAL A 291 23.23 6.65 -11.70
N HIS A 292 23.32 5.85 -12.77
CA HIS A 292 24.50 5.10 -13.16
C HIS A 292 25.75 5.97 -13.35
N CYS A 293 25.55 7.22 -13.78
CA CYS A 293 26.63 8.13 -14.15
C CYS A 293 27.32 8.79 -12.95
N ILE A 294 26.68 8.76 -11.76
CA ILE A 294 27.16 9.50 -10.60
C ILE A 294 28.36 8.79 -9.99
N ARG A 295 29.45 9.52 -9.74
CA ARG A 295 30.68 8.93 -9.22
C ARG A 295 30.47 8.29 -7.84
N ALA A 296 31.11 7.14 -7.65
CA ALA A 296 31.04 6.38 -6.41
C ALA A 296 31.81 7.04 -5.24
N THR A 297 31.56 6.54 -4.03
CA THR A 297 32.24 6.97 -2.80
C THR A 297 33.76 6.85 -2.93
N GLY A 298 34.50 7.86 -2.45
CA GLY A 298 35.97 7.89 -2.51
C GLY A 298 36.55 8.29 -3.88
N SER A 299 35.71 8.67 -4.84
CA SER A 299 36.15 9.20 -6.13
C SER A 299 36.65 10.64 -6.01
N ALA A 300 37.74 10.98 -6.69
CA ALA A 300 38.29 12.33 -6.64
C ALA A 300 37.33 13.38 -7.21
N ILE A 301 37.30 14.57 -6.60
CA ILE A 301 36.57 15.73 -7.10
C ILE A 301 37.58 16.77 -7.56
N ALA A 302 37.72 16.90 -8.89
CA ALA A 302 38.53 17.95 -9.49
C ALA A 302 38.02 19.34 -9.04
N GLY A 303 38.96 20.24 -8.72
CA GLY A 303 38.67 21.60 -8.26
C GLY A 303 38.61 21.77 -6.73
N THR A 304 37.93 20.88 -6.00
CA THR A 304 37.82 20.98 -4.53
C THR A 304 38.88 20.19 -3.77
N ASN A 305 39.62 19.32 -4.47
CA ASN A 305 40.61 18.40 -3.88
C ASN A 305 40.01 17.49 -2.77
N GLY A 306 38.70 17.27 -2.83
CA GLY A 306 37.96 16.38 -1.94
C GLY A 306 37.67 15.02 -2.57
N VAL A 307 37.01 14.16 -1.79
CA VAL A 307 36.49 12.87 -2.24
C VAL A 307 34.95 12.88 -2.23
N SER A 308 34.35 12.19 -3.19
CA SER A 308 32.90 12.01 -3.26
C SER A 308 32.39 11.17 -2.10
N ASN A 309 31.21 11.54 -1.59
CA ASN A 309 30.49 10.73 -0.61
C ASN A 309 29.54 9.70 -1.26
N GLY A 310 29.57 9.59 -2.60
CA GLY A 310 28.83 8.59 -3.36
C GLY A 310 27.32 8.81 -3.43
N LEU A 311 26.61 7.74 -3.78
CA LEU A 311 25.17 7.77 -4.05
C LEU A 311 24.31 8.01 -2.79
N VAL A 312 24.69 7.46 -1.63
CA VAL A 312 23.82 7.41 -0.45
C VAL A 312 23.39 8.82 0.01
N PRO A 313 24.29 9.81 0.20
CA PRO A 313 23.89 11.14 0.63
C PRO A 313 23.07 11.88 -0.44
N MET A 314 23.38 11.68 -1.72
CA MET A 314 22.60 12.25 -2.83
C MET A 314 21.17 11.72 -2.80
N LEU A 315 20.99 10.40 -2.69
CA LEU A 315 19.67 9.78 -2.70
C LEU A 315 18.84 10.18 -1.48
N ARG A 316 19.45 10.53 -0.34
CA ARG A 316 18.71 11.10 0.79
C ARG A 316 18.06 12.45 0.48
N VAL A 317 18.70 13.28 -0.34
CA VAL A 317 18.08 14.53 -0.83
C VAL A 317 16.85 14.21 -1.67
N TYR A 318 16.95 13.24 -2.57
CA TYR A 318 15.82 12.78 -3.38
C TYR A 318 14.70 12.16 -2.54
N ASN A 319 15.04 11.38 -1.51
CA ASN A 319 14.08 10.80 -0.57
C ASN A 319 13.26 11.89 0.12
N ASN A 320 13.95 12.91 0.64
CA ASN A 320 13.28 14.03 1.33
C ASN A 320 12.44 14.87 0.36
N ALA A 321 12.89 15.04 -0.89
CA ALA A 321 12.10 15.71 -1.91
C ALA A 321 10.83 14.92 -2.28
N ALA A 322 10.91 13.59 -2.40
CA ALA A 322 9.75 12.73 -2.65
C ALA A 322 8.69 12.84 -1.55
N ARG A 323 9.14 12.97 -0.28
CA ARG A 323 8.25 13.21 0.87
C ARG A 323 7.65 14.61 0.88
N TYR A 324 8.44 15.63 0.54
CA TYR A 324 8.01 17.02 0.59
C TYR A 324 6.99 17.33 -0.52
N VAL A 325 7.25 16.86 -1.74
CA VAL A 325 6.38 17.08 -2.89
C VAL A 325 5.35 15.95 -2.99
N ASP A 326 4.49 15.89 -1.96
CA ASP A 326 3.31 15.04 -1.99
C ASP A 326 2.34 15.52 -3.09
N GLN A 327 1.72 14.56 -3.78
CA GLN A 327 0.99 14.83 -5.01
C GLN A 327 -0.40 15.42 -4.67
N GLY A 328 -0.47 16.75 -4.51
CA GLY A 328 -1.73 17.49 -4.42
C GLY A 328 -2.45 17.41 -3.07
N GLY A 329 -1.72 17.53 -1.96
CA GLY A 329 -2.28 17.60 -0.61
C GLY A 329 -2.55 16.21 -0.03
N ASN A 330 -1.55 15.34 -0.06
CA ASN A 330 -1.61 13.94 0.39
C ASN A 330 -2.60 13.03 -0.38
N LYS A 331 -3.06 13.41 -1.59
CA LYS A 331 -3.87 12.49 -2.42
C LYS A 331 -3.05 11.25 -2.84
N ARG A 332 -1.75 11.42 -3.11
CA ARG A 332 -0.78 10.35 -3.34
C ARG A 332 0.63 10.78 -2.86
N PRO A 333 1.38 9.94 -2.13
CA PRO A 333 2.79 10.21 -1.85
C PRO A 333 3.62 10.30 -3.14
N GLY A 334 4.61 11.18 -3.20
CA GLY A 334 5.60 11.18 -4.27
C GLY A 334 6.38 9.85 -4.28
N ALA A 335 6.59 9.27 -5.46
CA ALA A 335 7.18 7.93 -5.59
C ALA A 335 8.19 7.89 -6.74
N PHE A 336 9.47 7.71 -6.39
CA PHE A 336 10.59 7.63 -7.33
C PHE A 336 11.23 6.24 -7.25
N ALA A 337 11.39 5.57 -8.39
CA ALA A 337 12.22 4.39 -8.53
C ALA A 337 13.61 4.78 -9.04
N ILE A 338 14.62 4.50 -8.24
CA ILE A 338 16.02 4.73 -8.58
C ILE A 338 16.59 3.46 -9.19
N TYR A 339 17.21 3.58 -10.36
CA TYR A 339 17.83 2.49 -11.09
C TYR A 339 19.35 2.58 -11.02
N LEU A 340 19.99 1.43 -10.73
CA LEU A 340 21.44 1.29 -10.69
C LEU A 340 21.90 0.01 -11.41
N GLU A 341 22.97 0.08 -12.21
CA GLU A 341 23.60 -1.10 -12.78
C GLU A 341 24.51 -1.81 -11.75
N PRO A 342 24.57 -3.16 -11.73
CA PRO A 342 25.24 -3.92 -10.67
C PRO A 342 26.78 -3.83 -10.68
N TRP A 343 27.39 -3.20 -11.68
CA TRP A 343 28.84 -2.90 -11.68
C TRP A 343 29.20 -1.66 -10.88
N HIS A 344 28.22 -0.81 -10.51
CA HIS A 344 28.52 0.44 -9.83
C HIS A 344 29.16 0.21 -8.45
N ALA A 345 30.21 0.97 -8.10
CA ALA A 345 30.97 0.70 -6.87
C ALA A 345 30.21 0.91 -5.55
N ASP A 346 29.15 1.72 -5.54
CA ASP A 346 28.26 1.88 -4.37
C ASP A 346 27.10 0.85 -4.33
N ILE A 347 27.13 -0.22 -5.14
CA ILE A 347 25.99 -1.16 -5.27
C ILE A 347 25.60 -1.84 -3.95
N PHE A 348 26.55 -2.17 -3.07
CA PHE A 348 26.22 -2.81 -1.80
C PHE A 348 25.43 -1.86 -0.90
N ASP A 349 25.86 -0.61 -0.77
CA ASP A 349 25.17 0.38 0.05
C ASP A 349 23.79 0.71 -0.53
N PHE A 350 23.66 0.74 -1.86
CA PHE A 350 22.39 0.88 -2.56
C PHE A 350 21.38 -0.22 -2.18
N LEU A 351 21.82 -1.47 -2.01
CA LEU A 351 20.97 -2.60 -1.60
C LEU A 351 20.50 -2.52 -0.14
N GLU A 352 21.15 -1.70 0.69
CA GLU A 352 20.82 -1.51 2.11
C GLU A 352 19.81 -0.36 2.33
N LEU A 353 19.65 0.56 1.36
CA LEU A 353 18.92 1.83 1.52
C LEU A 353 17.46 1.68 1.99
N ARG A 354 16.78 0.59 1.63
CA ARG A 354 15.37 0.34 1.99
C ARG A 354 15.20 -0.58 3.21
N LYS A 355 16.27 -1.13 3.76
CA LYS A 355 16.15 -2.04 4.90
C LYS A 355 15.53 -1.33 6.11
N ASN A 356 14.81 -2.11 6.90
CA ASN A 356 14.12 -1.56 8.07
C ASN A 356 15.11 -1.23 9.19
N VAL A 357 16.21 -1.97 9.30
CA VAL A 357 17.23 -1.81 10.34
C VAL A 357 18.50 -1.17 9.78
N GLY A 358 19.20 -0.41 10.62
CA GLY A 358 20.50 0.22 10.35
C GLY A 358 20.49 1.72 10.68
N ASP A 359 21.55 2.42 10.28
CA ASP A 359 21.65 3.87 10.50
C ASP A 359 20.64 4.63 9.62
N GLU A 360 19.79 5.45 10.24
CA GLU A 360 18.81 6.30 9.56
C GLU A 360 19.48 7.28 8.57
N LEU A 361 20.73 7.68 8.83
CA LEU A 361 21.48 8.54 7.91
C LEU A 361 21.91 7.84 6.62
N GLU A 362 21.71 6.52 6.53
CA GLU A 362 22.01 5.67 5.38
C GLU A 362 20.75 4.96 4.85
N ARG A 363 19.55 5.52 5.12
CA ARG A 363 18.28 4.94 4.66
C ARG A 363 17.48 5.94 3.81
N CYS A 364 16.74 5.39 2.85
CA CYS A 364 15.89 6.09 1.89
C CYS A 364 14.60 5.29 1.64
N ARG A 365 13.74 5.16 2.67
CA ARG A 365 12.58 4.24 2.63
C ARG A 365 11.42 4.72 1.78
N ASP A 366 11.39 6.01 1.44
CA ASP A 366 10.37 6.61 0.58
C ASP A 366 10.73 6.46 -0.91
N LEU A 367 11.98 6.09 -1.22
CA LEU A 367 12.44 5.74 -2.56
C LEU A 367 12.29 4.25 -2.84
N PHE A 368 11.96 3.92 -4.08
CA PHE A 368 11.94 2.58 -4.64
C PHE A 368 13.28 2.32 -5.36
N PHE A 369 13.71 1.06 -5.41
CA PHE A 369 14.99 0.68 -5.98
C PHE A 369 14.83 -0.42 -7.03
N GLY A 370 15.52 -0.28 -8.15
CA GLY A 370 15.56 -1.26 -9.23
C GLY A 370 16.99 -1.49 -9.72
N LEU A 371 17.28 -2.72 -10.11
CA LEU A 371 18.53 -3.05 -10.79
C LEU A 371 18.32 -3.07 -12.29
N TRP A 372 19.24 -2.42 -13.01
CA TRP A 372 19.34 -2.45 -14.46
C TRP A 372 20.46 -3.41 -14.86
N VAL A 373 20.11 -4.66 -15.12
CA VAL A 373 21.06 -5.79 -15.06
C VAL A 373 21.54 -6.17 -16.46
N PRO A 374 22.85 -6.09 -16.76
CA PRO A 374 23.41 -6.63 -17.99
C PRO A 374 23.46 -8.17 -17.95
N ASP A 375 23.32 -8.80 -19.12
CA ASP A 375 23.40 -10.25 -19.34
C ASP A 375 24.74 -10.79 -18.79
N LEU A 376 25.85 -10.06 -19.00
CA LEU A 376 27.18 -10.42 -18.48
C LEU A 376 27.18 -10.66 -16.95
N PHE A 377 26.44 -9.87 -16.16
CA PHE A 377 26.38 -10.09 -14.72
C PHE A 377 25.73 -11.44 -14.40
N MET A 378 24.61 -11.74 -15.06
CA MET A 378 23.89 -13.02 -14.88
C MET A 378 24.77 -14.21 -15.29
N GLU A 379 25.52 -14.09 -16.39
CA GLU A 379 26.48 -15.10 -16.83
C GLU A 379 27.62 -15.31 -15.83
N ARG A 380 28.20 -14.23 -15.30
CA ARG A 380 29.27 -14.30 -14.29
C ARG A 380 28.76 -14.94 -12.99
N VAL A 381 27.51 -14.70 -12.58
CA VAL A 381 26.89 -15.36 -11.42
C VAL A 381 26.68 -16.85 -11.67
N ARG A 382 26.15 -17.24 -12.85
CA ARG A 382 25.95 -18.64 -13.24
C ARG A 382 27.27 -19.41 -13.21
N ASP A 383 28.27 -18.85 -13.88
CA ASP A 383 29.58 -19.49 -14.12
C ASP A 383 30.57 -19.32 -12.95
N ASP A 384 30.16 -18.68 -11.85
CA ASP A 384 30.99 -18.39 -10.66
C ASP A 384 32.29 -17.61 -10.97
N LYS A 385 32.18 -16.65 -11.88
CA LYS A 385 33.29 -15.80 -12.32
C LYS A 385 33.41 -14.56 -11.45
N VAL A 386 34.52 -13.84 -11.59
CA VAL A 386 34.77 -12.56 -10.93
C VAL A 386 33.84 -11.48 -11.48
N TRP A 387 33.41 -10.58 -10.60
CA TRP A 387 32.73 -9.33 -10.94
C TRP A 387 33.52 -8.15 -10.40
N SER A 388 33.71 -7.15 -11.25
CA SER A 388 34.44 -5.90 -10.95
C SER A 388 33.48 -4.76 -10.69
N LEU A 389 33.66 -4.10 -9.56
CA LEU A 389 32.98 -2.85 -9.23
C LEU A 389 33.78 -1.67 -9.72
N MET A 390 33.11 -0.78 -10.46
CA MET A 390 33.72 0.34 -11.17
C MET A 390 33.03 1.65 -10.77
N CYS A 391 33.80 2.74 -10.79
CA CYS A 391 33.27 4.09 -10.70
C CYS A 391 33.04 4.63 -12.13
N PRO A 392 31.87 5.21 -12.45
CA PRO A 392 31.60 5.73 -13.79
C PRO A 392 32.56 6.84 -14.22
N ALA A 393 33.09 7.63 -13.28
CA ALA A 393 34.12 8.63 -13.58
C ALA A 393 35.45 8.01 -14.04
N GLU A 394 35.74 6.78 -13.62
CA GLU A 394 36.93 6.02 -14.01
C GLU A 394 36.68 5.08 -15.17
N CYS A 395 35.43 4.72 -15.43
CA CYS A 395 35.00 3.76 -16.45
C CYS A 395 33.79 4.32 -17.23
N PRO A 396 33.96 5.44 -17.96
CA PRO A 396 32.86 6.12 -18.63
C PRO A 396 32.30 5.30 -19.80
N GLY A 397 31.02 5.51 -20.14
CA GLY A 397 30.37 4.89 -21.31
C GLY A 397 29.77 3.49 -21.08
N LEU A 398 29.95 2.90 -19.90
CA LEU A 398 29.29 1.63 -19.55
C LEU A 398 27.75 1.74 -19.55
N GLU A 399 27.20 2.85 -19.06
CA GLU A 399 25.75 3.08 -19.08
C GLU A 399 25.19 3.35 -20.49
N ASP A 400 26.03 3.80 -21.41
CA ASP A 400 25.67 4.14 -22.80
C ASP A 400 25.89 2.96 -23.76
N SER A 401 26.31 1.81 -23.26
CA SER A 401 26.54 0.58 -24.03
C SER A 401 25.71 -0.57 -23.49
N TRP A 402 25.36 -1.54 -24.34
CA TRP A 402 24.63 -2.76 -23.97
C TRP A 402 25.09 -3.94 -24.83
N GLY A 403 24.75 -5.17 -24.43
CA GLY A 403 25.13 -6.40 -25.09
C GLY A 403 26.65 -6.52 -25.30
N GLU A 404 27.07 -6.99 -26.47
CA GLU A 404 28.50 -7.19 -26.77
C GLU A 404 29.35 -5.92 -26.63
N THR A 405 28.79 -4.75 -26.93
CA THR A 405 29.52 -3.47 -26.81
C THR A 405 29.83 -3.17 -25.35
N PHE A 406 28.87 -3.41 -24.46
CA PHE A 406 29.07 -3.29 -23.01
C PHE A 406 30.09 -4.31 -22.53
N GLU A 407 29.97 -5.57 -22.94
CA GLU A 407 30.90 -6.64 -22.54
C GLU A 407 32.35 -6.31 -22.89
N LYS A 408 32.61 -5.94 -24.14
CA LYS A 408 33.94 -5.57 -24.62
C LYS A 408 34.52 -4.38 -23.85
N LEU A 409 33.70 -3.37 -23.56
CA LEU A 409 34.13 -2.18 -22.83
C LEU A 409 34.41 -2.50 -21.35
N TYR A 410 33.54 -3.29 -20.72
CA TYR A 410 33.69 -3.73 -19.34
C TYR A 410 34.94 -4.58 -19.16
N THR A 411 35.16 -5.59 -20.01
CA THR A 411 36.35 -6.45 -19.91
C THR A 411 37.64 -5.69 -20.19
N LYS A 412 37.61 -4.73 -21.13
CA LYS A 412 38.74 -3.82 -21.35
C LYS A 412 39.12 -3.06 -20.07
N TYR A 413 38.15 -2.54 -19.33
CA TYR A 413 38.43 -1.86 -18.05
C TYR A 413 38.92 -2.82 -16.96
N GLU A 414 38.45 -4.08 -16.95
CA GLU A 414 39.02 -5.12 -16.08
C GLU A 414 40.50 -5.36 -16.40
N GLU A 415 40.85 -5.50 -17.69
CA GLU A 415 42.22 -5.73 -18.19
C GLU A 415 43.15 -4.54 -17.92
N GLU A 416 42.63 -3.30 -18.02
CA GLU A 416 43.36 -2.07 -17.69
C GLU A 416 43.53 -1.86 -16.17
N GLY A 417 42.94 -2.72 -15.32
CA GLY A 417 42.99 -2.57 -13.86
C GLY A 417 42.13 -1.41 -13.32
N ARG A 418 41.17 -0.93 -14.11
CA ARG A 418 40.29 0.20 -13.77
C ARG A 418 39.06 -0.30 -13.00
N TYR A 419 39.28 -0.82 -11.81
CA TYR A 419 38.20 -1.23 -10.91
C TYR A 419 38.53 -0.86 -9.47
N ARG A 420 37.49 -0.64 -8.67
CA ARG A 420 37.64 -0.34 -7.24
C ARG A 420 37.71 -1.60 -6.40
N LYS A 421 36.99 -2.65 -6.81
CA LYS A 421 36.94 -3.93 -6.09
C LYS A 421 36.58 -5.07 -7.01
N GLN A 422 37.12 -6.25 -6.73
CA GLN A 422 36.74 -7.51 -7.37
C GLN A 422 36.32 -8.54 -6.34
N PHE A 423 35.35 -9.38 -6.70
CA PHE A 423 34.90 -10.52 -5.91
C PHE A 423 34.13 -11.51 -6.79
N PRO A 424 33.88 -12.76 -6.34
CA PRO A 424 33.01 -13.68 -7.07
C PRO A 424 31.60 -13.10 -7.25
N ALA A 425 31.07 -13.10 -8.47
CA ALA A 425 29.79 -12.46 -8.80
C ALA A 425 28.62 -12.93 -7.90
N ARG A 426 28.66 -14.20 -7.48
CA ARG A 426 27.70 -14.79 -6.55
C ARG A 426 27.58 -14.05 -5.21
N LYS A 427 28.65 -13.39 -4.74
CA LYS A 427 28.62 -12.58 -3.52
C LYS A 427 27.68 -11.39 -3.62
N LEU A 428 27.68 -10.69 -4.75
CA LEU A 428 26.71 -9.61 -4.99
C LEU A 428 25.32 -10.18 -5.20
N TRP A 429 25.21 -11.31 -5.91
CA TRP A 429 23.92 -12.00 -6.09
C TRP A 429 23.26 -12.38 -4.76
N GLU A 430 24.02 -12.92 -3.81
CA GLU A 430 23.55 -13.18 -2.45
C GLU A 430 22.98 -11.93 -1.77
N ALA A 431 23.69 -10.80 -1.83
CA ALA A 431 23.22 -9.55 -1.26
C ALA A 431 21.91 -9.06 -1.92
N ILE A 432 21.79 -9.18 -3.25
CA ILE A 432 20.57 -8.85 -3.99
C ILE A 432 19.40 -9.69 -3.50
N VAL A 433 19.57 -11.02 -3.46
CA VAL A 433 18.51 -11.95 -3.05
C VAL A 433 18.12 -11.72 -1.59
N PHE A 434 19.07 -11.49 -0.69
CA PHE A 434 18.74 -11.21 0.72
C PHE A 434 17.98 -9.89 0.89
N SER A 435 18.36 -8.83 0.16
CA SER A 435 17.63 -7.57 0.16
C SER A 435 16.19 -7.75 -0.34
N GLN A 436 15.99 -8.57 -1.38
CA GLN A 436 14.66 -8.91 -1.90
C GLN A 436 13.82 -9.70 -0.90
N ILE A 437 14.41 -10.67 -0.20
CA ILE A 437 13.72 -11.42 0.86
C ILE A 437 13.23 -10.49 1.97
N GLU A 438 14.09 -9.54 2.38
CA GLU A 438 13.80 -8.64 3.50
C GLU A 438 12.80 -7.53 3.12
N THR A 439 12.95 -6.94 1.94
CA THR A 439 12.25 -5.69 1.56
C THR A 439 11.27 -5.84 0.40
N GLY A 440 11.31 -6.96 -0.31
CA GLY A 440 10.59 -7.17 -1.58
C GLY A 440 11.25 -6.55 -2.80
N MET A 441 12.43 -5.93 -2.64
CA MET A 441 13.16 -5.09 -3.60
C MET A 441 14.68 -5.34 -3.48
N PRO A 442 15.53 -4.93 -4.43
CA PRO A 442 15.24 -4.14 -5.63
C PRO A 442 14.47 -4.92 -6.71
N TYR A 443 13.83 -4.16 -7.61
CA TYR A 443 13.31 -4.68 -8.88
C TYR A 443 14.42 -5.32 -9.71
N MET A 444 14.05 -6.25 -10.60
CA MET A 444 14.97 -6.88 -11.54
C MET A 444 14.53 -6.61 -12.98
N VAL A 445 15.30 -5.77 -13.68
CA VAL A 445 15.05 -5.44 -15.09
C VAL A 445 16.32 -5.69 -15.89
N TYR A 446 16.20 -6.44 -16.98
CA TYR A 446 17.34 -6.93 -17.77
C TYR A 446 17.65 -5.94 -18.90
N LYS A 447 18.73 -5.17 -18.72
CA LYS A 447 19.20 -4.09 -19.59
C LYS A 447 19.30 -4.52 -21.05
N ASP A 448 19.98 -5.64 -21.28
CA ASP A 448 20.30 -6.07 -22.64
C ASP A 448 19.05 -6.59 -23.35
N THR A 449 18.17 -7.29 -22.65
CA THR A 449 16.88 -7.71 -23.21
C THR A 449 15.98 -6.51 -23.54
N CYS A 450 15.94 -5.50 -22.66
CA CYS A 450 15.22 -4.25 -22.91
C CYS A 450 15.72 -3.53 -24.18
N ASN A 451 17.04 -3.37 -24.31
CA ASN A 451 17.65 -2.70 -25.45
C ASN A 451 17.60 -3.53 -26.74
N ARG A 452 17.74 -4.86 -26.65
CA ARG A 452 17.68 -5.79 -27.80
C ARG A 452 16.26 -5.96 -28.38
N LYS A 453 15.23 -5.68 -27.59
CA LYS A 453 13.83 -5.97 -27.98
C LYS A 453 12.92 -4.76 -27.86
N THR A 454 13.38 -3.58 -28.26
CA THR A 454 12.60 -2.34 -28.25
C THR A 454 12.59 -1.71 -29.63
N ASN A 455 11.46 -1.12 -30.01
CA ASN A 455 11.38 -0.37 -31.26
C ASN A 455 12.10 1.00 -31.20
N GLN A 456 12.56 1.42 -30.02
CA GLN A 456 13.32 2.67 -29.84
C GLN A 456 14.85 2.47 -29.93
N GLN A 457 15.32 1.34 -30.45
CA GLN A 457 16.75 1.02 -30.59
C GLN A 457 17.57 2.08 -31.33
N ASN A 458 16.96 2.76 -32.29
CA ASN A 458 17.62 3.78 -33.11
C ASN A 458 17.90 5.09 -32.35
N LEU A 459 17.33 5.27 -31.14
CA LEU A 459 17.51 6.50 -30.35
C LEU A 459 18.79 6.47 -29.49
N GLY A 460 19.28 5.28 -29.16
CA GLY A 460 20.41 5.05 -28.26
C GLY A 460 20.06 4.08 -27.14
N THR A 461 20.98 3.95 -26.18
CA THR A 461 20.83 3.02 -25.06
C THR A 461 19.77 3.50 -24.08
N ILE A 462 18.77 2.66 -23.82
CA ILE A 462 17.79 2.84 -22.74
C ILE A 462 18.46 2.48 -21.41
N LYS A 463 18.36 3.39 -20.44
CA LYS A 463 19.11 3.34 -19.18
C LYS A 463 18.28 2.90 -17.97
N CYS A 464 16.96 2.93 -18.03
CA CYS A 464 16.10 2.45 -16.95
C CYS A 464 14.68 2.14 -17.43
N SER A 465 13.87 1.64 -16.49
CA SER A 465 12.42 1.57 -16.60
C SER A 465 11.76 2.64 -15.70
N ASN A 466 10.43 2.64 -15.61
CA ASN A 466 9.66 3.57 -14.77
C ASN A 466 9.48 3.08 -13.33
N LEU A 467 8.62 3.76 -12.55
CA LEU A 467 8.26 3.39 -11.19
C LEU A 467 7.75 1.93 -11.05
N CYS A 468 7.02 1.43 -12.05
CA CYS A 468 6.30 0.17 -12.01
C CYS A 468 6.88 -0.92 -12.90
N THR A 469 8.04 -0.69 -13.54
CA THR A 469 8.82 -1.65 -14.33
C THR A 469 8.19 -2.15 -15.65
N GLU A 470 7.10 -1.56 -16.13
CA GLU A 470 6.44 -1.91 -17.40
C GLU A 470 6.86 -1.03 -18.58
N VAL A 471 7.37 0.17 -18.33
CA VAL A 471 7.71 1.15 -19.37
C VAL A 471 9.20 1.10 -19.65
N VAL A 472 9.57 0.97 -20.92
CA VAL A 472 10.98 0.90 -21.37
C VAL A 472 11.15 1.87 -22.52
N LEU A 473 11.55 3.10 -22.18
CA LEU A 473 11.63 4.22 -23.12
C LEU A 473 12.99 4.91 -23.01
N TYR A 474 13.47 5.42 -24.14
CA TYR A 474 14.69 6.22 -24.20
C TYR A 474 14.55 7.51 -23.39
N SER A 475 15.62 7.90 -22.69
CA SER A 475 15.73 9.21 -22.05
C SER A 475 17.18 9.68 -22.14
N SER A 476 17.36 10.99 -22.17
CA SER A 476 18.67 11.66 -22.22
C SER A 476 18.66 12.89 -21.31
N ARG A 477 19.67 13.76 -21.44
CA ARG A 477 19.70 15.06 -20.76
C ARG A 477 18.62 16.01 -21.31
N GLU A 478 18.32 15.87 -22.59
CA GLU A 478 17.40 16.70 -23.38
C GLU A 478 15.99 16.13 -23.47
N GLU A 479 15.80 14.85 -23.11
CA GLU A 479 14.56 14.12 -23.28
C GLU A 479 14.18 13.35 -22.02
N ILE A 480 13.00 13.66 -21.49
CA ILE A 480 12.40 12.91 -20.39
C ILE A 480 11.27 12.07 -20.99
N ALA A 481 11.42 10.75 -20.97
CA ALA A 481 10.40 9.88 -21.54
C ALA A 481 9.09 9.98 -20.74
N VAL A 482 7.96 9.91 -21.44
CA VAL A 482 6.61 10.03 -20.87
C VAL A 482 5.78 8.84 -21.29
N CYS A 483 4.99 8.27 -20.39
CA CYS A 483 4.05 7.20 -20.72
C CYS A 483 2.58 7.59 -20.50
N ASN A 484 1.78 7.36 -21.54
CA ASN A 484 0.34 7.61 -21.58
C ASN A 484 -0.38 6.26 -21.55
N LEU A 485 -1.17 6.02 -20.49
CA LEU A 485 -1.60 4.68 -20.10
C LEU A 485 -3.12 4.50 -20.14
N ALA A 486 -3.57 3.35 -20.64
CA ALA A 486 -4.95 2.88 -20.50
C ALA A 486 -4.98 1.35 -20.37
N SER A 487 -6.04 0.80 -19.77
CA SER A 487 -6.19 -0.65 -19.57
C SER A 487 -7.53 -1.16 -20.09
N ILE A 488 -7.48 -2.28 -20.81
CA ILE A 488 -8.64 -2.98 -21.35
C ILE A 488 -9.16 -4.00 -20.31
N ALA A 489 -10.48 -4.03 -20.11
CA ALA A 489 -11.13 -4.93 -19.15
C ALA A 489 -11.46 -6.29 -19.80
N LEU A 490 -10.55 -7.25 -19.68
CA LEU A 490 -10.61 -8.52 -20.42
C LEU A 490 -11.85 -9.35 -20.13
N ASN A 491 -12.39 -9.26 -18.91
CA ASN A 491 -13.61 -9.95 -18.51
C ASN A 491 -14.85 -9.54 -19.31
N ARG A 492 -14.86 -8.36 -19.96
CA ARG A 492 -15.99 -7.90 -20.78
C ARG A 492 -16.09 -8.58 -22.14
N PHE A 493 -15.01 -9.20 -22.59
CA PHE A 493 -14.94 -9.88 -23.89
C PHE A 493 -15.33 -11.36 -23.80
N VAL A 494 -15.66 -11.86 -22.61
CA VAL A 494 -16.22 -13.20 -22.43
C VAL A 494 -17.74 -13.12 -22.58
N THR A 495 -18.26 -13.80 -23.61
CA THR A 495 -19.70 -13.92 -23.90
C THR A 495 -20.40 -14.85 -22.90
N PRO A 496 -21.74 -14.77 -22.76
CA PRO A 496 -22.51 -15.72 -21.95
C PRO A 496 -22.29 -17.19 -22.34
N GLU A 497 -21.97 -17.46 -23.60
CA GLU A 497 -21.64 -18.78 -24.15
C GLU A 497 -20.22 -19.25 -23.81
N MET A 498 -19.49 -18.49 -22.97
CA MET A 498 -18.11 -18.77 -22.57
C MET A 498 -17.13 -18.78 -23.77
N VAL A 499 -17.34 -17.88 -24.72
CA VAL A 499 -16.44 -17.62 -25.85
C VAL A 499 -15.81 -16.24 -25.70
N PHE A 500 -14.51 -16.14 -25.96
CA PHE A 500 -13.79 -14.88 -25.95
C PHE A 500 -13.88 -14.15 -27.30
N ASP A 501 -14.41 -12.93 -27.31
CA ASP A 501 -14.61 -12.12 -28.52
C ASP A 501 -13.37 -11.30 -28.89
N PHE A 502 -12.53 -11.87 -29.74
CA PHE A 502 -11.31 -11.23 -30.23
C PHE A 502 -11.58 -10.08 -31.21
N ASN A 503 -12.69 -10.09 -31.95
CA ASN A 503 -13.03 -9.02 -32.87
C ASN A 503 -13.39 -7.76 -32.09
N LYS A 504 -14.21 -7.91 -31.04
CA LYS A 504 -14.54 -6.78 -30.16
C LYS A 504 -13.30 -6.25 -29.44
N LEU A 505 -12.39 -7.13 -29.04
CA LEU A 505 -11.09 -6.74 -28.45
C LEU A 505 -10.28 -5.88 -29.42
N ARG A 506 -10.19 -6.28 -30.70
CA ARG A 506 -9.52 -5.49 -31.74
C ARG A 506 -10.18 -4.12 -31.90
N GLU A 507 -11.51 -4.04 -32.04
CA GLU A 507 -12.23 -2.76 -32.17
C GLU A 507 -11.94 -1.80 -31.00
N VAL A 508 -12.08 -2.29 -29.75
CA VAL A 508 -11.85 -1.46 -28.56
C VAL A 508 -10.40 -1.01 -28.47
N THR A 509 -9.44 -1.89 -28.81
CA THR A 509 -8.02 -1.55 -28.78
C THR A 509 -7.70 -0.40 -29.74
N LYS A 510 -8.28 -0.40 -30.94
CA LYS A 510 -8.07 0.68 -31.93
C LYS A 510 -8.54 2.04 -31.40
N VAL A 511 -9.69 2.08 -30.71
CA VAL A 511 -10.18 3.30 -30.07
C VAL A 511 -9.24 3.75 -28.96
N VAL A 512 -8.73 2.83 -28.13
CA VAL A 512 -7.75 3.15 -27.08
C VAL A 512 -6.47 3.76 -27.67
N VAL A 513 -5.95 3.25 -28.79
CA VAL A 513 -4.79 3.85 -29.48
C VAL A 513 -5.08 5.29 -29.89
N ARG A 514 -6.21 5.53 -30.57
CA ARG A 514 -6.61 6.88 -30.99
C ARG A 514 -6.72 7.84 -29.81
N ASN A 515 -7.28 7.37 -28.70
CA ASN A 515 -7.42 8.16 -27.48
C ASN A 515 -6.07 8.51 -26.88
N LEU A 516 -5.18 7.53 -26.69
CA LEU A 516 -3.85 7.76 -26.13
C LEU A 516 -2.98 8.63 -27.05
N ASN A 517 -3.13 8.51 -28.37
CA ASN A 517 -2.45 9.40 -29.31
C ASN A 517 -2.94 10.86 -29.18
N LYS A 518 -4.25 11.10 -29.01
CA LYS A 518 -4.80 12.44 -28.73
C LYS A 518 -4.35 12.98 -27.36
N VAL A 519 -4.20 12.12 -26.36
CA VAL A 519 -3.67 12.49 -25.04
C VAL A 519 -2.27 13.11 -25.15
N ILE A 520 -1.39 12.58 -26.02
CA ILE A 520 -0.05 13.15 -26.24
C ILE A 520 -0.14 14.63 -26.63
N ASP A 521 -1.12 14.99 -27.47
CA ASP A 521 -1.23 16.35 -27.97
C ASP A 521 -1.91 17.31 -26.99
N ARG A 522 -2.84 16.80 -26.17
CA ARG A 522 -3.62 17.61 -25.21
C ARG A 522 -3.03 17.63 -23.80
N ASN A 523 -1.99 16.84 -23.54
CA ASN A 523 -1.36 16.78 -22.23
C ASN A 523 -0.63 18.09 -21.89
N TYR A 524 -0.78 18.54 -20.64
CA TYR A 524 0.08 19.56 -20.06
C TYR A 524 1.39 18.92 -19.57
N TYR A 525 2.53 19.36 -20.10
CA TYR A 525 3.84 18.86 -19.69
C TYR A 525 4.45 19.74 -18.60
N PRO A 526 4.84 19.18 -17.44
CA PRO A 526 5.42 19.96 -16.35
C PRO A 526 6.84 20.48 -16.66
N VAL A 527 7.53 19.86 -17.62
CA VAL A 527 8.89 20.20 -18.07
C VAL A 527 8.99 20.06 -19.60
N PRO A 528 9.73 20.93 -20.30
CA PRO A 528 9.77 20.95 -21.76
C PRO A 528 10.45 19.72 -22.40
N GLU A 529 11.40 19.09 -21.70
CA GLU A 529 12.06 17.86 -22.16
C GLU A 529 11.08 16.68 -22.25
N ALA A 530 10.04 16.69 -21.41
CA ALA A 530 8.98 15.70 -21.44
C ALA A 530 8.07 15.89 -22.67
N GLU A 531 7.73 17.14 -23.00
CA GLU A 531 6.98 17.45 -24.21
C GLU A 531 7.76 17.06 -25.47
N ARG A 532 9.04 17.44 -25.52
CA ARG A 532 9.94 17.12 -26.64
C ARG A 532 9.97 15.61 -26.92
N SER A 533 10.28 14.81 -25.89
CA SER A 533 10.34 13.36 -26.02
C SER A 533 8.99 12.77 -26.47
N ASN A 534 7.89 13.18 -25.82
CA ASN A 534 6.58 12.60 -26.12
C ASN A 534 6.08 13.00 -27.53
N LYS A 535 6.40 14.19 -28.02
CA LYS A 535 6.04 14.62 -29.38
C LYS A 535 6.89 13.96 -30.46
N ARG A 536 8.18 13.75 -30.19
CA ARG A 536 9.15 13.15 -31.14
C ARG A 536 8.96 11.65 -31.33
N HIS A 537 8.62 10.92 -30.26
CA HIS A 537 8.52 9.45 -30.27
C HIS A 537 7.09 8.92 -30.12
N ARG A 538 6.18 9.74 -29.61
CA ARG A 538 4.76 9.44 -29.42
C ARG A 538 4.46 8.08 -28.75
N PRO A 539 5.17 7.68 -27.67
CA PRO A 539 4.92 6.39 -27.01
C PRO A 539 3.56 6.37 -26.29
N ILE A 540 2.90 5.21 -26.35
CA ILE A 540 1.70 4.90 -25.57
C ILE A 540 1.88 3.55 -24.87
N GLY A 541 1.12 3.30 -23.80
CA GLY A 541 1.16 2.04 -23.07
C GLY A 541 -0.23 1.50 -22.80
N ILE A 542 -0.64 0.52 -23.62
CA ILE A 542 -1.87 -0.23 -23.47
C ILE A 542 -1.59 -1.43 -22.58
N GLY A 543 -2.31 -1.50 -21.47
CA GLY A 543 -2.33 -2.64 -20.57
C GLY A 543 -3.67 -3.36 -20.58
N VAL A 544 -3.79 -4.32 -19.67
CA VAL A 544 -5.02 -5.07 -19.44
C VAL A 544 -5.36 -5.09 -17.96
N GLN A 545 -6.57 -5.49 -17.62
CA GLN A 545 -7.01 -5.83 -16.28
C GLN A 545 -8.04 -6.94 -16.33
N GLY A 546 -8.22 -7.65 -15.23
CA GLY A 546 -9.16 -8.76 -15.12
C GLY A 546 -8.78 -9.98 -15.96
N LEU A 547 -7.48 -10.27 -16.13
CA LEU A 547 -7.04 -11.50 -16.80
C LEU A 547 -7.51 -12.75 -16.02
N ALA A 548 -7.36 -12.73 -14.68
CA ALA A 548 -7.86 -13.82 -13.83
C ALA A 548 -9.39 -13.97 -13.92
N ASP A 549 -10.13 -12.85 -13.94
CA ASP A 549 -11.58 -12.87 -14.13
C ASP A 549 -11.97 -13.51 -15.47
N ALA A 550 -11.30 -13.14 -16.56
CA ALA A 550 -11.56 -13.71 -17.88
C ALA A 550 -11.31 -15.22 -17.90
N PHE A 551 -10.22 -15.70 -17.29
CA PHE A 551 -9.97 -17.14 -17.18
C PHE A 551 -11.03 -17.87 -16.35
N ILE A 552 -11.45 -17.28 -15.23
CA ILE A 552 -12.51 -17.87 -14.39
C ILE A 552 -13.83 -17.94 -15.16
N LEU A 553 -14.22 -16.88 -15.87
CA LEU A 553 -15.44 -16.85 -16.68
C LEU A 553 -15.40 -17.87 -17.83
N MET A 554 -14.23 -18.11 -18.42
CA MET A 554 -13.99 -19.15 -19.43
C MET A 554 -13.85 -20.56 -18.83
N ARG A 555 -13.88 -20.70 -17.50
CA ARG A 555 -13.64 -21.96 -16.77
C ARG A 555 -12.26 -22.57 -17.00
N TYR A 556 -11.23 -21.73 -17.14
CA TYR A 556 -9.85 -22.16 -17.30
C TYR A 556 -9.05 -21.90 -16.03
N PRO A 557 -8.50 -22.95 -15.37
CA PRO A 557 -7.50 -22.76 -14.32
C PRO A 557 -6.34 -21.91 -14.84
N PHE A 558 -5.84 -20.99 -14.02
CA PHE A 558 -4.92 -19.94 -14.48
C PHE A 558 -3.67 -20.47 -15.21
N THR A 559 -3.08 -21.56 -14.72
CA THR A 559 -1.89 -22.19 -15.31
C THR A 559 -2.20 -23.36 -16.25
N SER A 560 -3.47 -23.52 -16.66
CA SER A 560 -3.85 -24.54 -17.65
C SER A 560 -3.36 -24.17 -19.05
N GLU A 561 -3.19 -25.18 -19.90
CA GLU A 561 -2.80 -24.98 -21.31
C GLU A 561 -3.81 -24.09 -22.07
N LYS A 562 -5.11 -24.25 -21.77
CA LYS A 562 -6.18 -23.40 -22.35
C LYS A 562 -6.02 -21.93 -21.96
N ALA A 563 -5.75 -21.65 -20.67
CA ALA A 563 -5.48 -20.28 -20.20
C ALA A 563 -4.19 -19.70 -20.82
N ARG A 564 -3.14 -20.53 -20.95
CA ARG A 564 -1.88 -20.16 -21.61
C ARG A 564 -2.08 -19.82 -23.09
N ASN A 565 -2.88 -20.60 -23.83
CA ASN A 565 -3.22 -20.30 -25.22
C ASN A 565 -4.07 -19.02 -25.33
N LEU A 566 -5.08 -18.85 -24.48
CA LEU A 566 -5.89 -17.64 -24.44
C LEU A 566 -5.05 -16.39 -24.13
N ASN A 567 -4.09 -16.49 -23.20
CA ASN A 567 -3.12 -15.44 -22.89
C ASN A 567 -2.38 -14.99 -24.16
N LYS A 568 -1.80 -15.92 -24.94
CA LYS A 568 -1.11 -15.59 -26.20
C LYS A 568 -2.02 -14.83 -27.16
N ARG A 569 -3.20 -15.38 -27.43
CA ARG A 569 -4.15 -14.85 -28.42
C ARG A 569 -4.71 -13.48 -28.03
N ILE A 570 -4.91 -13.22 -26.73
CA ILE A 570 -5.32 -11.91 -26.24
C ILE A 570 -4.24 -10.88 -26.58
N PHE A 571 -2.99 -11.12 -26.19
CA PHE A 571 -1.92 -10.13 -26.39
C PHE A 571 -1.52 -10.00 -27.86
N GLU A 572 -1.58 -11.08 -28.63
CA GLU A 572 -1.44 -11.04 -30.09
C GLU A 572 -2.50 -10.11 -30.73
N THR A 573 -3.76 -10.22 -30.30
CA THR A 573 -4.85 -9.36 -30.78
C THR A 573 -4.65 -7.90 -30.40
N VAL A 574 -4.28 -7.61 -29.14
CA VAL A 574 -4.06 -6.23 -28.70
C VAL A 574 -2.90 -5.62 -29.46
N TYR A 575 -1.80 -6.36 -29.68
CA TYR A 575 -0.66 -5.84 -30.43
C TYR A 575 -0.99 -5.60 -31.91
N TYR A 576 -1.66 -6.56 -32.55
CA TYR A 576 -2.10 -6.44 -33.95
C TYR A 576 -3.01 -5.22 -34.14
N ALA A 577 -4.05 -5.11 -33.30
CA ALA A 577 -5.00 -4.01 -33.34
C ALA A 577 -4.33 -2.65 -33.07
N ALA A 578 -3.35 -2.63 -32.17
CA ALA A 578 -2.66 -1.41 -31.82
C ALA A 578 -1.75 -0.91 -32.96
N LEU A 579 -1.00 -1.81 -33.59
CA LEU A 579 -0.20 -1.51 -34.78
C LEU A 579 -1.09 -1.07 -35.95
N GLU A 580 -2.21 -1.75 -36.17
CA GLU A 580 -3.15 -1.39 -37.22
C GLU A 580 -3.70 0.03 -37.03
N ALA A 581 -4.20 0.37 -35.83
CA ALA A 581 -4.67 1.73 -35.56
C ALA A 581 -3.55 2.78 -35.63
N SER A 582 -2.33 2.42 -35.23
CA SER A 582 -1.18 3.33 -35.32
C SER A 582 -0.75 3.55 -36.78
N CYS A 583 -0.88 2.54 -37.64
CA CYS A 583 -0.66 2.64 -39.08
C CYS A 583 -1.74 3.49 -39.76
N GLU A 584 -3.02 3.32 -39.39
CA GLU A 584 -4.13 4.17 -39.85
C GLU A 584 -3.87 5.65 -39.51
N LEU A 585 -3.47 5.93 -38.26
CA LEU A 585 -3.10 7.27 -37.84
C LEU A 585 -1.88 7.82 -38.58
N ALA A 586 -0.91 6.97 -38.95
CA ALA A 586 0.25 7.40 -39.71
C ALA A 586 -0.11 7.72 -41.17
N GLN A 587 -1.05 6.98 -41.75
CA GLN A 587 -1.58 7.29 -43.08
C GLN A 587 -2.26 8.67 -43.11
N GLU A 588 -2.95 9.05 -42.02
CA GLU A 588 -3.64 10.34 -41.90
C GLU A 588 -2.70 11.50 -41.52
N GLN A 589 -1.73 11.27 -40.62
CA GLN A 589 -0.99 12.32 -39.92
C GLN A 589 0.53 12.24 -40.12
N GLY A 590 1.00 11.29 -40.91
CA GLY A 590 2.40 10.89 -41.03
C GLY A 590 2.88 10.03 -39.84
N PRO A 591 3.98 9.29 -39.99
CA PRO A 591 4.61 8.57 -38.89
C PRO A 591 5.13 9.53 -37.80
N TYR A 592 5.55 9.00 -36.64
CA TYR A 592 6.26 9.80 -35.65
C TYR A 592 7.66 10.22 -36.17
N GLU A 593 8.20 11.33 -35.67
CA GLU A 593 9.39 12.00 -36.21
C GLU A 593 10.63 11.09 -36.30
N SER A 594 10.79 10.20 -35.33
CA SER A 594 11.94 9.28 -35.22
C SER A 594 11.65 7.85 -35.71
N TYR A 595 10.66 7.69 -36.60
CA TYR A 595 10.29 6.40 -37.18
C TYR A 595 11.40 5.81 -38.05
N GLU A 596 12.03 6.63 -38.89
CA GLU A 596 13.08 6.15 -39.78
C GLU A 596 14.27 5.56 -39.01
N GLY A 597 14.68 4.36 -39.43
CA GLY A 597 15.75 3.59 -38.80
C GLY A 597 15.32 2.73 -37.61
N SER A 598 14.09 2.90 -37.09
CA SER A 598 13.51 2.00 -36.09
C SER A 598 13.34 0.58 -36.63
N PRO A 599 13.32 -0.45 -35.78
CA PRO A 599 13.03 -1.82 -36.21
C PRO A 599 11.74 -1.97 -37.04
N VAL A 600 10.63 -1.34 -36.64
CA VAL A 600 9.37 -1.42 -37.41
C VAL A 600 9.48 -0.80 -38.80
N SER A 601 10.31 0.23 -38.99
CA SER A 601 10.59 0.81 -40.33
C SER A 601 11.34 -0.15 -41.26
N LYS A 602 12.02 -1.15 -40.69
CA LYS A 602 12.70 -2.23 -41.39
C LYS A 602 11.81 -3.47 -41.52
N GLY A 603 10.52 -3.34 -41.17
CA GLY A 603 9.60 -4.44 -41.10
C GLY A 603 10.02 -5.48 -40.06
N ILE A 604 10.49 -5.08 -38.88
CA ILE A 604 10.77 -5.97 -37.73
C ILE A 604 9.78 -5.62 -36.62
N LEU A 605 8.88 -6.55 -36.30
CA LEU A 605 7.89 -6.41 -35.24
C LEU A 605 8.37 -7.06 -33.94
N GLN A 606 7.63 -6.86 -32.85
CA GLN A 606 8.08 -7.30 -31.53
C GLN A 606 8.34 -8.81 -31.46
N PHE A 607 7.47 -9.65 -32.01
CA PHE A 607 7.64 -11.11 -31.93
C PHE A 607 8.84 -11.60 -32.76
N ASP A 608 9.24 -10.87 -33.80
CA ASP A 608 10.46 -11.16 -34.57
C ASP A 608 11.69 -10.99 -33.67
N MET A 609 11.72 -9.97 -32.79
CA MET A 609 12.80 -9.76 -31.80
C MET A 609 12.85 -10.83 -30.70
N TRP A 610 11.84 -11.69 -30.63
CA TRP A 610 11.75 -12.82 -29.71
C TRP A 610 11.93 -14.17 -30.42
N ASP A 611 12.12 -14.18 -31.74
CA ASP A 611 12.13 -15.39 -32.56
C ASP A 611 10.85 -16.23 -32.40
N VAL A 612 9.70 -15.55 -32.28
CA VAL A 612 8.38 -16.17 -32.11
C VAL A 612 7.55 -16.00 -33.38
N THR A 613 7.05 -17.11 -33.92
CA THR A 613 6.02 -17.07 -34.96
C THR A 613 4.64 -16.87 -34.31
N PRO A 614 3.87 -15.85 -34.72
CA PRO A 614 2.50 -15.63 -34.23
C PRO A 614 1.54 -16.74 -34.68
N THR A 615 0.33 -16.75 -34.14
CA THR A 615 -0.71 -17.66 -34.61
C THR A 615 -1.29 -17.21 -35.96
N ASP A 616 -2.13 -18.04 -36.56
CA ASP A 616 -2.86 -17.73 -37.81
C ASP A 616 -4.12 -16.87 -37.57
N GLN A 617 -4.28 -16.31 -36.36
CA GLN A 617 -5.46 -15.54 -35.99
C GLN A 617 -5.58 -14.20 -36.74
N TRP A 618 -4.45 -13.56 -37.04
CA TRP A 618 -4.40 -12.26 -37.72
C TRP A 618 -3.39 -12.26 -38.87
N ASP A 619 -3.69 -11.50 -39.92
CA ASP A 619 -2.84 -11.40 -41.11
C ASP A 619 -1.70 -10.40 -40.91
N TRP A 620 -0.62 -10.89 -40.30
CA TRP A 620 0.57 -10.10 -39.98
C TRP A 620 1.30 -9.58 -41.22
N GLU A 621 1.27 -10.29 -42.35
CA GLU A 621 2.00 -9.86 -43.54
C GLU A 621 1.30 -8.73 -44.28
N SER A 622 -0.03 -8.80 -44.42
CA SER A 622 -0.80 -7.65 -44.91
C SER A 622 -0.60 -6.41 -44.03
N LEU A 623 -0.48 -6.57 -42.71
CA LEU A 623 -0.18 -5.45 -41.82
C LEU A 623 1.26 -4.94 -42.00
N ARG A 624 2.24 -5.83 -42.17
CA ARG A 624 3.64 -5.47 -42.42
C ARG A 624 3.78 -4.68 -43.72
N GLU A 625 3.07 -5.07 -44.78
CA GLU A 625 3.01 -4.34 -46.04
C GLU A 625 2.42 -2.92 -45.86
N LYS A 626 1.32 -2.79 -45.12
CA LYS A 626 0.73 -1.46 -44.82
C LYS A 626 1.68 -0.59 -44.01
N ILE A 627 2.35 -1.15 -43.00
CA ILE A 627 3.35 -0.44 -42.19
C ILE A 627 4.53 0.01 -43.05
N ALA A 628 4.99 -0.81 -44.00
CA ALA A 628 6.08 -0.44 -44.89
C ALA A 628 5.72 0.76 -45.80
N VAL A 629 4.44 0.92 -46.15
CA VAL A 629 3.96 2.04 -46.99
C VAL A 629 3.68 3.30 -46.17
N HIS A 630 3.03 3.17 -45.01
CA HIS A 630 2.49 4.31 -44.27
C HIS A 630 3.25 4.65 -42.98
N GLY A 631 4.07 3.74 -42.49
CA GLY A 631 4.66 3.80 -41.16
C GLY A 631 3.65 3.61 -40.03
N ILE A 632 4.06 3.95 -38.80
CA ILE A 632 3.17 3.95 -37.62
C ILE A 632 3.30 5.28 -36.87
N ARG A 633 2.23 5.68 -36.18
CA ARG A 633 2.14 6.98 -35.48
C ARG A 633 2.80 6.97 -34.11
N ASN A 634 3.03 5.81 -33.52
CA ASN A 634 3.51 5.65 -32.15
C ASN A 634 4.70 4.68 -32.10
N SER A 635 5.80 5.07 -31.46
CA SER A 635 7.01 4.23 -31.42
C SER A 635 6.85 2.93 -30.64
N VAL A 636 6.06 2.94 -29.57
CA VAL A 636 5.71 1.75 -28.77
C VAL A 636 4.27 1.86 -28.29
N LEU A 637 3.66 0.71 -28.01
CA LEU A 637 2.20 0.58 -27.91
C LEU A 637 1.72 -0.10 -26.63
N LEU A 638 2.37 -1.19 -26.18
CA LEU A 638 1.86 -2.06 -25.12
C LEU A 638 2.77 -2.03 -23.88
N ALA A 639 2.17 -1.82 -22.72
CA ALA A 639 2.86 -1.84 -21.42
C ALA A 639 1.88 -2.22 -20.28
N PRO A 640 1.66 -3.53 -20.03
CA PRO A 640 0.76 -3.97 -18.96
C PRO A 640 1.22 -3.51 -17.57
N MET A 641 0.56 -2.46 -17.07
CA MET A 641 0.83 -1.80 -15.80
C MET A 641 0.03 -2.40 -14.63
N PRO A 642 0.39 -2.10 -13.37
CA PRO A 642 -0.45 -2.41 -12.22
C PRO A 642 -1.71 -1.54 -12.27
N THR A 643 -2.87 -2.16 -12.08
CA THR A 643 -4.19 -1.48 -12.19
C THR A 643 -4.90 -1.35 -10.85
N ALA A 644 -4.16 -1.34 -9.73
CA ALA A 644 -4.67 -1.31 -8.36
C ALA A 644 -5.94 -0.47 -8.13
N SER A 645 -5.94 0.78 -8.57
CA SER A 645 -7.10 1.66 -8.37
C SER A 645 -8.17 1.55 -9.46
N THR A 646 -7.78 1.37 -10.74
CA THR A 646 -8.70 1.33 -11.87
C THR A 646 -9.42 -0.01 -11.98
N ALA A 647 -8.74 -1.12 -11.69
CA ALA A 647 -9.35 -2.45 -11.56
C ALA A 647 -10.34 -2.50 -10.40
N GLN A 648 -10.03 -1.86 -9.27
CA GLN A 648 -10.97 -1.68 -8.17
C GLN A 648 -12.24 -0.90 -8.57
N ILE A 649 -12.10 0.15 -9.39
CA ILE A 649 -13.25 0.91 -9.90
C ILE A 649 -14.13 0.01 -10.78
N LEU A 650 -13.53 -0.74 -11.72
CA LEU A 650 -14.28 -1.61 -12.61
C LEU A 650 -14.79 -2.90 -11.94
N GLY A 651 -14.21 -3.27 -10.79
CA GLY A 651 -14.54 -4.49 -10.05
C GLY A 651 -13.82 -5.73 -10.56
N ASN A 652 -12.63 -5.56 -11.14
CA ASN A 652 -11.80 -6.61 -11.72
C ASN A 652 -10.58 -6.92 -10.82
N ASN A 653 -9.95 -8.07 -11.03
CA ASN A 653 -8.63 -8.37 -10.50
C ASN A 653 -7.53 -7.55 -11.20
N GLU A 654 -6.43 -7.32 -10.50
CA GLU A 654 -5.35 -6.48 -11.00
C GLU A 654 -4.65 -7.09 -12.21
N SER A 655 -4.53 -6.28 -13.27
CA SER A 655 -3.64 -6.49 -14.40
C SER A 655 -3.69 -7.92 -14.98
N ILE A 656 -2.52 -8.53 -15.11
CA ILE A 656 -2.24 -9.91 -15.51
C ILE A 656 -2.13 -10.88 -14.31
N GLU A 657 -2.43 -10.43 -13.09
CA GLU A 657 -2.15 -11.22 -11.89
C GLU A 657 -3.23 -12.29 -11.64
N PRO A 658 -2.85 -13.46 -11.10
CA PRO A 658 -3.81 -14.36 -10.46
C PRO A 658 -4.42 -13.73 -9.20
N TYR A 659 -5.53 -14.28 -8.71
CA TYR A 659 -6.05 -13.89 -7.40
C TYR A 659 -5.04 -14.23 -6.30
N THR A 660 -4.66 -13.24 -5.51
CA THR A 660 -3.73 -13.43 -4.39
C THR A 660 -4.38 -14.20 -3.22
N SER A 661 -5.70 -14.10 -3.08
CA SER A 661 -6.52 -14.81 -2.10
C SER A 661 -7.98 -14.82 -2.54
N ASN A 662 -8.74 -15.88 -2.21
CA ASN A 662 -10.19 -15.87 -2.40
C ASN A 662 -10.98 -15.22 -1.25
N VAL A 663 -10.30 -14.78 -0.19
CA VAL A 663 -10.88 -13.92 0.84
C VAL A 663 -9.87 -12.87 1.25
N TYR A 664 -10.29 -11.61 1.27
CA TYR A 664 -9.44 -10.50 1.65
C TYR A 664 -10.22 -9.47 2.45
N THR A 665 -9.50 -8.75 3.29
CA THR A 665 -10.06 -7.72 4.14
C THR A 665 -9.86 -6.37 3.49
N ARG A 666 -10.91 -5.57 3.40
CA ARG A 666 -10.85 -4.22 2.85
C ARG A 666 -11.25 -3.20 3.89
N ASN A 667 -10.31 -2.29 4.18
CA ASN A 667 -10.55 -1.17 5.05
C ASN A 667 -11.13 0.00 4.25
N VAL A 668 -12.30 0.48 4.68
CA VAL A 668 -12.89 1.75 4.25
C VAL A 668 -13.05 2.64 5.50
N LEU A 669 -13.40 3.91 5.31
CA LEU A 669 -13.51 4.86 6.43
C LEU A 669 -14.46 4.40 7.53
N SER A 670 -15.48 3.62 7.19
CA SER A 670 -16.49 3.10 8.12
C SER A 670 -16.15 1.77 8.78
N GLY A 671 -15.03 1.13 8.41
CA GLY A 671 -14.61 -0.14 9.02
C GLY A 671 -13.91 -1.10 8.06
N SER A 672 -13.76 -2.33 8.53
CA SER A 672 -13.06 -3.41 7.84
C SER A 672 -14.06 -4.46 7.36
N PHE A 673 -14.10 -4.71 6.05
CA PHE A 673 -15.06 -5.62 5.41
C PHE A 673 -14.35 -6.87 4.91
N GLN A 674 -14.88 -8.04 5.21
CA GLN A 674 -14.44 -9.30 4.60
C GLN A 674 -15.08 -9.46 3.23
N ILE A 675 -14.25 -9.61 2.20
CA ILE A 675 -14.69 -9.76 0.81
C ILE A 675 -14.21 -11.10 0.31
N PHE A 676 -15.16 -11.92 -0.13
CA PHE A 676 -14.87 -13.17 -0.82
C PHE A 676 -14.72 -12.93 -2.32
N ASN A 677 -14.00 -13.81 -3.00
CA ASN A 677 -14.02 -13.85 -4.47
C ASN A 677 -15.45 -14.13 -4.93
N MET A 678 -16.06 -13.14 -5.60
CA MET A 678 -17.47 -13.20 -5.99
C MET A 678 -17.75 -14.35 -6.96
N HIS A 679 -16.79 -14.68 -7.83
CA HIS A 679 -16.93 -15.81 -8.76
C HIS A 679 -16.99 -17.12 -7.99
N LEU A 680 -16.06 -17.34 -7.05
CA LEU A 680 -16.06 -18.52 -6.19
C LEU A 680 -17.36 -18.62 -5.38
N MET A 681 -17.80 -17.52 -4.79
CA MET A 681 -19.03 -17.49 -4.00
C MET A 681 -20.24 -17.87 -4.86
N ASN A 682 -20.35 -17.36 -6.09
CA ASN A 682 -21.40 -17.74 -7.03
C ASN A 682 -21.39 -19.24 -7.33
N ASP A 683 -20.22 -19.80 -7.66
CA ASP A 683 -20.09 -21.23 -7.93
C ASP A 683 -20.47 -22.10 -6.73
N LEU A 684 -20.00 -21.75 -5.53
CA LEU A 684 -20.35 -22.47 -4.31
C LEU A 684 -21.84 -22.36 -3.99
N MET A 685 -22.50 -21.25 -4.29
CA MET A 685 -23.95 -21.13 -4.17
C MET A 685 -24.69 -22.00 -5.19
N HIS A 686 -24.25 -22.03 -6.46
CA HIS A 686 -24.83 -22.91 -7.48
C HIS A 686 -24.69 -24.40 -7.12
N LEU A 687 -23.62 -24.76 -6.42
CA LEU A 687 -23.39 -26.11 -5.89
C LEU A 687 -24.09 -26.37 -4.54
N ASN A 688 -24.82 -25.41 -3.98
CA ASN A 688 -25.41 -25.47 -2.64
C ASN A 688 -24.38 -25.78 -1.52
N LEU A 689 -23.16 -25.27 -1.66
CA LEU A 689 -22.05 -25.42 -0.72
C LEU A 689 -21.76 -24.15 0.10
N TRP A 690 -22.44 -23.04 -0.21
CA TRP A 690 -22.23 -21.76 0.49
C TRP A 690 -23.04 -21.68 1.79
N ASP A 691 -22.39 -22.06 2.89
CA ASP A 691 -22.91 -21.96 4.26
C ASP A 691 -21.90 -21.27 5.20
N ASP A 692 -22.28 -21.02 6.46
CA ASP A 692 -21.40 -20.34 7.42
C ASP A 692 -20.17 -21.17 7.77
N ASP A 693 -20.28 -22.50 7.76
CA ASP A 693 -19.14 -23.41 7.96
C ASP A 693 -18.13 -23.31 6.81
N MET A 694 -18.61 -23.21 5.56
CA MET A 694 -17.79 -23.01 4.37
C MET A 694 -17.04 -21.67 4.44
N LYS A 695 -17.72 -20.59 4.82
CA LYS A 695 -17.07 -19.27 5.03
C LYS A 695 -15.96 -19.35 6.06
N LEU A 696 -16.24 -19.95 7.21
CA LEU A 696 -15.25 -20.15 8.28
C LEU A 696 -14.10 -21.04 7.82
N ALA A 697 -14.37 -22.09 7.04
CA ALA A 697 -13.33 -22.95 6.47
C ALA A 697 -12.42 -22.19 5.50
N ILE A 698 -12.98 -21.36 4.62
CA ILE A 698 -12.20 -20.52 3.68
C ILE A 698 -11.36 -19.49 4.44
N ILE A 699 -11.92 -18.82 5.46
CA ILE A 699 -11.20 -17.86 6.31
C ILE A 699 -10.06 -18.55 7.06
N LYS A 700 -10.32 -19.71 7.67
CA LYS A 700 -9.32 -20.53 8.38
C LYS A 700 -8.17 -20.95 7.46
N ASN A 701 -8.48 -21.25 6.21
CA ASN A 701 -7.50 -21.56 5.16
C ASN A 701 -6.95 -20.31 4.46
N LYS A 702 -7.21 -19.10 4.97
CA LYS A 702 -6.70 -17.82 4.44
C LYS A 702 -7.00 -17.63 2.95
N GLY A 703 -8.22 -18.00 2.55
CA GLY A 703 -8.70 -17.91 1.18
C GLY A 703 -8.29 -19.07 0.28
N SER A 704 -7.50 -20.03 0.77
CA SER A 704 -7.30 -21.28 0.06
C SER A 704 -8.54 -22.17 0.18
N ILE A 705 -8.88 -22.85 -0.91
CA ILE A 705 -9.93 -23.87 -0.92
C ILE A 705 -9.40 -25.28 -1.18
N GLN A 706 -8.07 -25.44 -1.30
CA GLN A 706 -7.46 -26.69 -1.74
C GLN A 706 -7.69 -27.84 -0.74
N ASN A 707 -7.74 -27.52 0.56
CA ASN A 707 -7.89 -28.50 1.64
C ASN A 707 -9.35 -28.66 2.12
N ILE A 708 -10.33 -28.12 1.38
CA ILE A 708 -11.75 -28.25 1.72
C ILE A 708 -12.33 -29.39 0.88
N GLU A 709 -12.42 -30.58 1.46
CA GLU A 709 -12.83 -31.81 0.75
C GLU A 709 -14.23 -31.72 0.13
N ARG A 710 -15.14 -30.96 0.77
CA ARG A 710 -16.51 -30.70 0.28
C ARG A 710 -16.55 -30.01 -1.08
N ILE A 711 -15.50 -29.31 -1.50
CA ILE A 711 -15.45 -28.58 -2.77
C ILE A 711 -14.92 -29.51 -3.88
N PRO A 712 -15.61 -29.64 -5.04
CA PRO A 712 -15.15 -30.46 -6.16
C PRO A 712 -13.76 -30.04 -6.67
N GLN A 713 -13.00 -31.02 -7.19
CA GLN A 713 -11.63 -30.80 -7.66
C GLN A 713 -11.55 -29.73 -8.76
N GLU A 714 -12.50 -29.72 -9.70
CA GLU A 714 -12.56 -28.72 -10.77
C GLU A 714 -12.63 -27.28 -10.24
N ILE A 715 -13.46 -27.03 -9.21
CA ILE A 715 -13.57 -25.73 -8.55
C ILE A 715 -12.28 -25.40 -7.80
N ARG A 716 -11.68 -26.38 -7.11
CA ARG A 716 -10.39 -26.21 -6.44
C ARG A 716 -9.29 -25.81 -7.42
N ASP A 717 -9.23 -26.43 -8.60
CA ASP A 717 -8.26 -26.10 -9.63
C ASP A 717 -8.51 -24.71 -10.23
N LEU A 718 -9.78 -24.33 -10.45
CA LEU A 718 -10.14 -23.02 -11.00
C LEU A 718 -9.77 -21.86 -10.07
N TYR A 719 -9.93 -22.03 -8.76
CA TYR A 719 -9.69 -20.98 -7.76
C TYR A 719 -8.42 -21.20 -6.93
N LYS A 720 -7.40 -21.83 -7.52
CA LYS A 720 -6.05 -21.77 -6.95
C LYS A 720 -5.66 -20.32 -6.72
N THR A 721 -5.06 -20.05 -5.57
CA THR A 721 -4.45 -18.74 -5.29
C THR A 721 -3.06 -18.68 -5.89
N VAL A 722 -2.50 -17.49 -6.09
CA VAL A 722 -1.13 -17.32 -6.63
C VAL A 722 -0.06 -18.10 -5.85
N TRP A 723 -0.30 -18.34 -4.55
CA TRP A 723 0.61 -19.06 -3.64
C TRP A 723 0.61 -20.58 -3.85
N GLU A 724 -0.38 -21.08 -4.57
CA GLU A 724 -0.59 -22.50 -4.90
C GLU A 724 -0.20 -22.80 -6.35
N MET A 725 0.22 -21.77 -7.10
CA MET A 725 0.61 -21.87 -8.50
C MET A 725 2.13 -21.92 -8.65
N SER A 726 2.58 -22.65 -9.66
CA SER A 726 3.97 -22.64 -10.11
C SER A 726 4.33 -21.25 -10.65
N GLN A 727 5.29 -20.57 -10.01
CA GLN A 727 5.81 -19.29 -10.53
C GLN A 727 6.53 -19.46 -11.87
N ARG A 728 7.01 -20.67 -12.17
CA ARG A 728 7.57 -21.02 -13.48
C ARG A 728 6.53 -20.86 -14.59
N ASP A 729 5.31 -21.33 -14.34
CA ASP A 729 4.21 -21.26 -15.31
C ASP A 729 3.78 -19.79 -15.52
N ILE A 730 3.76 -19.00 -14.45
CA ILE A 730 3.51 -17.55 -14.52
C ILE A 730 4.57 -16.85 -15.37
N ILE A 731 5.85 -17.21 -15.21
CA ILE A 731 6.96 -16.70 -16.03
C ILE A 731 6.82 -17.14 -17.49
N ASP A 732 6.43 -18.39 -17.75
CA ASP A 732 6.20 -18.89 -19.11
C ASP A 732 5.07 -18.11 -19.80
N MET A 733 3.96 -17.86 -19.10
CA MET A 733 2.87 -17.01 -19.63
C MET A 733 3.30 -15.56 -19.83
N ALA A 734 4.20 -15.03 -18.99
CA ALA A 734 4.78 -13.70 -19.13
C ALA A 734 5.70 -13.59 -20.35
N ALA A 735 6.51 -14.61 -20.61
CA ALA A 735 7.36 -14.69 -21.80
C ALA A 735 6.51 -14.84 -23.07
N ASP A 736 5.49 -15.70 -23.03
CA ASP A 736 4.56 -15.90 -24.14
C ASP A 736 3.88 -14.59 -24.59
N ARG A 737 3.39 -13.78 -23.64
CA ARG A 737 2.82 -12.46 -23.96
C ARG A 737 3.90 -11.42 -24.26
N GLY A 738 5.11 -11.59 -23.74
CA GLY A 738 6.25 -10.69 -23.94
C GLY A 738 6.63 -10.53 -25.42
N ALA A 739 6.44 -11.57 -26.22
CA ALA A 739 6.61 -11.54 -27.67
C ALA A 739 5.67 -10.54 -28.38
N PHE A 740 4.58 -10.12 -27.75
CA PHE A 740 3.63 -9.15 -28.27
C PHE A 740 3.62 -7.84 -27.48
N ILE A 741 4.59 -7.62 -26.58
CA ILE A 741 4.71 -6.42 -25.75
C ILE A 741 6.04 -5.71 -26.09
N ASP A 742 5.93 -4.57 -26.78
CA ASP A 742 7.07 -3.77 -27.26
C ASP A 742 7.76 -2.97 -26.14
N GLN A 743 7.09 -2.69 -25.02
CA GLN A 743 7.71 -2.21 -23.78
C GLN A 743 7.97 -3.38 -22.81
N SER A 744 7.43 -3.40 -21.59
CA SER A 744 7.54 -4.51 -20.64
C SER A 744 6.21 -4.70 -19.90
N GLN A 745 6.22 -5.47 -18.81
CA GLN A 745 5.05 -5.75 -17.98
C GLN A 745 5.45 -5.77 -16.49
N SER A 746 4.60 -5.25 -15.62
CA SER A 746 4.81 -5.26 -14.17
C SER A 746 4.58 -6.66 -13.60
N LEU A 747 5.63 -7.48 -13.55
CA LEU A 747 5.54 -8.88 -13.13
C LEU A 747 5.86 -9.06 -11.64
N ASN A 748 4.84 -9.11 -10.78
CA ASN A 748 5.03 -9.52 -9.39
C ASN A 748 5.33 -11.02 -9.30
N ILE A 749 6.24 -11.39 -8.40
CA ILE A 749 6.58 -12.78 -8.09
C ILE A 749 6.16 -13.11 -6.67
N PHE A 750 5.51 -14.26 -6.50
CA PHE A 750 4.92 -14.67 -5.23
C PHE A 750 5.58 -15.94 -4.73
N ILE A 751 6.35 -15.84 -3.64
CA ILE A 751 7.01 -16.99 -3.02
C ILE A 751 6.67 -16.98 -1.54
N ALA A 752 5.83 -17.93 -1.12
CA ALA A 752 5.34 -17.97 0.26
C ALA A 752 6.48 -18.08 1.29
N ARG A 753 7.47 -18.95 1.01
CA ARG A 753 8.67 -19.15 1.85
C ARG A 753 9.92 -18.92 1.00
N PRO A 754 10.35 -17.67 0.84
CA PRO A 754 11.49 -17.36 0.00
C PRO A 754 12.79 -17.87 0.64
N ASN A 755 13.70 -18.36 -0.18
CA ASN A 755 15.07 -18.69 0.21
C ASN A 755 16.02 -18.38 -0.96
N TYR A 756 17.32 -18.46 -0.72
CA TYR A 756 18.30 -18.15 -1.75
C TYR A 756 18.13 -19.00 -3.02
N GLY A 757 17.90 -20.31 -2.87
CA GLY A 757 17.79 -21.24 -4.00
C GLY A 757 16.58 -20.98 -4.87
N ASN A 758 15.39 -20.83 -4.28
CA ASN A 758 14.16 -20.65 -5.07
C ASN A 758 14.11 -19.29 -5.77
N ILE A 759 14.54 -18.20 -5.12
CA ILE A 759 14.63 -16.88 -5.75
C ILE A 759 15.67 -16.89 -6.87
N THR A 760 16.83 -17.51 -6.63
CA THR A 760 17.88 -17.64 -7.66
C THR A 760 17.34 -18.38 -8.88
N SER A 761 16.72 -19.55 -8.68
CA SER A 761 16.16 -20.34 -9.79
C SER A 761 15.10 -19.57 -10.58
N MET A 762 14.27 -18.77 -9.90
CA MET A 762 13.21 -17.98 -10.49
C MET A 762 13.77 -16.86 -11.38
N HIS A 763 14.73 -16.08 -10.86
CA HIS A 763 15.36 -15.00 -11.64
C HIS A 763 16.12 -15.53 -12.85
N PHE A 764 16.90 -16.60 -12.67
CA PHE A 764 17.62 -17.21 -13.79
C PHE A 764 16.67 -17.76 -14.85
N TYR A 765 15.54 -18.33 -14.44
CA TYR A 765 14.51 -18.79 -15.38
C TYR A 765 13.89 -17.63 -16.16
N GLY A 766 13.51 -16.54 -15.49
CA GLY A 766 12.96 -15.34 -16.14
C GLY A 766 13.94 -14.71 -17.13
N TRP A 767 15.20 -14.59 -16.73
CA TRP A 767 16.28 -14.10 -17.61
C TRP A 767 16.49 -15.00 -18.83
N GLN A 768 16.61 -16.31 -18.64
CA GLN A 768 16.79 -17.28 -19.74
C GLN A 768 15.60 -17.32 -20.71
N LYS A 769 14.39 -17.04 -20.21
CA LYS A 769 13.19 -16.88 -21.04
C LYS A 769 13.15 -15.56 -21.80
N GLY A 770 14.12 -14.68 -21.58
CA GLY A 770 14.24 -13.41 -22.26
C GLY A 770 13.21 -12.38 -21.82
N LEU A 771 12.73 -12.45 -20.56
CA LEU A 771 11.91 -11.38 -19.98
C LEU A 771 12.69 -10.07 -19.94
N LYS A 772 12.00 -8.95 -20.13
CA LYS A 772 12.55 -7.60 -19.92
C LYS A 772 12.55 -7.25 -18.43
N THR A 773 11.39 -7.36 -17.79
CA THR A 773 11.23 -7.26 -16.33
C THR A 773 11.12 -8.66 -15.75
N GLY A 774 12.16 -9.10 -15.04
CA GLY A 774 12.16 -10.39 -14.35
C GLY A 774 11.32 -10.37 -13.08
N MET A 775 11.34 -9.23 -12.37
CA MET A 775 10.58 -9.06 -11.14
C MET A 775 10.28 -7.58 -10.87
N TYR A 776 8.99 -7.27 -10.69
CA TYR A 776 8.52 -6.05 -10.05
C TYR A 776 8.68 -6.19 -8.53
N TYR A 777 7.66 -6.58 -7.76
CA TYR A 777 7.84 -6.93 -6.35
C TYR A 777 8.01 -8.43 -6.14
N LEU A 778 8.87 -8.77 -5.17
CA LEU A 778 8.77 -10.05 -4.48
C LEU A 778 7.71 -9.94 -3.37
N ARG A 779 6.69 -10.77 -3.45
CA ARG A 779 5.63 -10.90 -2.42
C ARG A 779 5.83 -12.20 -1.65
N THR A 780 5.84 -12.09 -0.32
CA THR A 780 6.12 -13.21 0.60
C THR A 780 4.98 -13.35 1.61
N ARG A 781 4.90 -14.50 2.29
CA ARG A 781 3.97 -14.70 3.41
C ARG A 781 4.77 -14.85 4.71
N PRO A 782 4.35 -14.21 5.82
CA PRO A 782 4.98 -14.42 7.12
C PRO A 782 5.03 -15.90 7.51
N ALA A 783 6.12 -16.32 8.15
CA ALA A 783 6.32 -17.70 8.58
C ALA A 783 5.49 -18.09 9.81
N VAL A 784 5.07 -17.11 10.62
CA VAL A 784 4.28 -17.29 11.83
C VAL A 784 3.00 -16.47 11.73
N ASP A 785 1.89 -17.07 12.12
CA ASP A 785 0.58 -16.44 12.06
C ASP A 785 0.37 -15.47 13.22
N ALA A 786 -0.03 -14.24 12.92
CA ALA A 786 -0.66 -13.39 13.92
C ALA A 786 -1.95 -14.06 14.39
N VAL A 787 -2.20 -14.08 15.70
CA VAL A 787 -3.42 -14.66 16.29
C VAL A 787 -4.64 -13.95 15.70
N GLN A 788 -5.44 -14.67 14.92
CA GLN A 788 -6.66 -14.13 14.32
C GLN A 788 -7.75 -14.02 15.39
N PHE A 789 -8.02 -12.79 15.85
CA PHE A 789 -9.13 -12.48 16.76
C PHE A 789 -10.44 -12.27 15.99
N THR A 790 -11.04 -13.31 15.40
CA THR A 790 -12.35 -13.12 14.72
C THR A 790 -13.34 -14.29 14.80
N VAL A 791 -13.07 -15.36 15.56
CA VAL A 791 -14.01 -16.50 15.63
C VAL A 791 -14.22 -16.95 17.07
N ASP A 792 -15.49 -17.18 17.40
CA ASP A 792 -15.92 -17.83 18.65
C ASP A 792 -15.20 -19.18 18.79
N LYS A 793 -14.29 -19.26 19.77
CA LYS A 793 -13.37 -20.40 19.95
C LYS A 793 -14.10 -21.70 20.29
N THR A 794 -15.35 -21.62 20.75
CA THR A 794 -16.24 -22.75 21.07
C THR A 794 -16.67 -23.51 19.82
N ARG A 795 -17.15 -22.83 18.77
CA ARG A 795 -17.53 -23.47 17.49
C ARG A 795 -16.33 -24.13 16.78
N LEU A 796 -15.14 -23.56 16.93
CA LEU A 796 -13.90 -24.15 16.40
C LEU A 796 -13.51 -25.46 17.12
N LYS A 797 -13.82 -25.58 18.42
CA LYS A 797 -13.56 -26.80 19.20
C LYS A 797 -14.50 -27.95 18.83
N GLU A 798 -15.77 -27.63 18.57
CA GLU A 798 -16.78 -28.63 18.18
C GLU A 798 -16.43 -29.31 16.86
N TYR A 799 -15.93 -28.58 15.86
CA TYR A 799 -15.48 -29.16 14.59
C TYR A 799 -14.24 -30.06 14.72
N SER A 800 -13.29 -29.70 15.60
CA SER A 800 -12.11 -30.54 15.87
C SER A 800 -12.44 -31.82 16.63
N ASN A 801 -13.55 -31.85 17.38
CA ASN A 801 -14.00 -33.06 18.07
C ASN A 801 -14.71 -34.04 17.10
N VAL A 802 -15.34 -33.55 16.03
CA VAL A 802 -15.98 -34.41 15.01
C VAL A 802 -14.93 -35.10 14.10
N SER A 803 -13.76 -34.48 13.88
CA SER A 803 -12.67 -35.09 13.11
C SER A 803 -11.74 -35.99 13.93
N ALA A 804 -11.81 -35.95 15.26
CA ALA A 804 -10.97 -36.74 16.16
C ALA A 804 -11.59 -38.07 16.62
N ASP A 805 -12.87 -38.34 16.34
CA ASP A 805 -13.58 -39.52 16.86
C ASP A 805 -13.46 -40.79 15.99
N LYS A 806 -12.38 -40.91 15.22
CA LYS A 806 -11.96 -42.15 14.55
C LYS A 806 -10.47 -42.43 14.78
N GLY A 807 -10.12 -42.92 15.97
CA GLY A 807 -8.77 -43.43 16.25
C GLY A 807 -8.45 -43.67 17.72
N SER A 808 -8.78 -44.88 18.19
CA SER A 808 -8.30 -45.65 19.37
C SER A 808 -7.66 -44.95 20.61
N LYS A 809 -8.26 -45.27 21.76
CA LYS A 809 -7.77 -45.17 23.14
C LYS A 809 -6.42 -45.89 23.39
N SER A 810 -5.58 -45.29 24.24
CA SER A 810 -4.94 -45.99 25.39
C SER A 810 -4.45 -44.97 26.43
N ALA A 811 -4.79 -45.22 27.69
CA ALA A 811 -4.52 -44.39 28.86
C ALA A 811 -3.37 -44.95 29.72
N SER A 812 -2.66 -44.06 30.44
CA SER A 812 -2.11 -44.27 31.80
C SER A 812 -1.32 -43.03 32.26
N ASP A 813 -1.16 -42.62 33.52
CA ASP A 813 -1.99 -42.39 34.72
C ASP A 813 -1.04 -41.69 35.77
N PHE A 814 -1.57 -40.99 36.79
CA PHE A 814 -0.93 -40.44 38.03
C PHE A 814 0.00 -39.18 37.98
N THR A 815 0.07 -38.21 38.92
CA THR A 815 -0.70 -37.67 40.09
C THR A 815 -0.04 -36.33 40.58
N LEU A 816 -0.73 -35.55 41.43
CA LEU A 816 -0.39 -34.20 41.97
C LEU A 816 0.57 -34.15 43.20
N ASP A 817 1.44 -33.12 43.20
CA ASP A 817 2.02 -32.20 44.24
C ASP A 817 2.38 -32.68 45.68
N PRO A 818 3.53 -32.26 46.29
CA PRO A 818 3.54 -31.03 47.14
C PRO A 818 4.91 -30.29 47.23
N ALA A 819 5.03 -29.07 46.67
CA ALA A 819 6.22 -28.20 46.80
C ALA A 819 6.01 -26.93 47.66
N GLY A 820 5.40 -27.09 48.84
CA GLY A 820 5.11 -25.99 49.77
C GLY A 820 6.17 -25.66 50.83
N GLU A 821 7.21 -26.50 51.01
CA GLU A 821 8.12 -26.38 52.16
C GLU A 821 9.61 -26.18 51.82
N LEU A 822 10.00 -26.28 50.55
CA LEU A 822 11.40 -26.15 50.11
C LEU A 822 11.78 -24.69 49.77
N ALA A 823 10.80 -23.86 49.40
CA ALA A 823 11.02 -22.47 49.00
C ALA A 823 11.48 -21.56 50.15
N THR A 824 11.18 -21.92 51.40
CA THR A 824 11.48 -21.07 52.57
C THR A 824 12.91 -21.26 53.10
N LYS A 825 13.59 -22.38 52.76
CA LYS A 825 14.96 -22.66 53.24
C LYS A 825 16.08 -22.30 52.26
N MET A 826 15.78 -22.11 50.98
CA MET A 826 16.79 -21.74 49.98
C MET A 826 17.12 -20.23 49.96
N MET A 827 16.34 -19.41 50.66
CA MET A 827 16.50 -17.95 50.66
C MET A 827 17.55 -17.42 51.67
N GLU A 828 18.12 -18.29 52.51
CA GLU A 828 19.08 -17.89 53.57
C GLU A 828 20.57 -18.10 53.22
N CYS A 829 20.92 -18.75 52.09
CA CYS A 829 22.34 -19.06 51.77
C CYS A 829 22.99 -18.20 50.66
N ALA A 830 22.27 -17.30 49.97
CA ALA A 830 22.80 -16.52 48.85
C ALA A 830 23.34 -15.12 49.21
N ILE A 831 23.72 -14.89 50.48
CA ILE A 831 24.16 -13.57 50.98
C ILE A 831 25.70 -13.42 51.10
N SER A 832 26.51 -14.37 50.68
CA SER A 832 27.98 -14.26 50.81
C SER A 832 28.76 -14.61 49.54
N SER A 833 29.60 -13.66 49.12
CA SER A 833 30.55 -13.62 47.97
C SER A 833 29.94 -13.26 46.61
N GLY A 834 30.28 -12.16 45.92
CA GLY A 834 31.39 -11.20 46.05
C GLY A 834 32.13 -11.09 44.72
N ASP A 835 31.87 -9.99 43.99
CA ASP A 835 32.70 -9.30 42.99
C ASP A 835 33.23 -10.06 41.75
N ASP A 836 32.57 -9.86 40.61
CA ASP A 836 33.14 -9.26 39.38
C ASP A 836 32.13 -9.31 38.22
N CYS A 837 31.22 -8.32 38.13
CA CYS A 837 30.55 -7.92 36.87
C CYS A 837 29.60 -6.70 37.05
N LEU A 838 30.12 -5.50 37.36
CA LEU A 838 29.31 -4.27 37.35
C LEU A 838 30.09 -3.06 36.84
N ILE A 839 30.33 -3.04 35.54
CA ILE A 839 30.51 -1.81 34.76
C ILE A 839 29.55 -1.95 33.57
N LEU A 840 28.72 -0.93 33.33
CA LEU A 840 27.83 -0.68 32.17
C LEU A 840 26.32 -0.69 32.45
N LEU A 841 25.81 0.50 32.77
CA LEU A 841 24.52 1.09 32.36
C LEU A 841 24.62 2.58 32.76
N PRO A 842 24.32 3.60 31.92
CA PRO A 842 23.36 3.61 30.80
C PRO A 842 23.78 4.43 29.54
N ARG A 843 23.64 3.85 28.34
CA ARG A 843 23.45 4.57 27.08
C ARG A 843 22.43 3.79 26.28
N LEU A 844 21.18 4.24 26.22
CA LEU A 844 20.17 3.87 25.21
C LEU A 844 18.84 4.60 25.52
N ILE A 845 18.79 5.90 25.20
CA ILE A 845 17.54 6.63 24.92
C ILE A 845 17.88 7.57 23.75
N PRO A 846 17.34 7.37 22.53
CA PRO A 846 17.52 8.33 21.46
C PRO A 846 16.88 9.67 21.83
N GLU A 847 17.72 10.69 21.91
CA GLU A 847 17.38 12.07 22.15
C GLU A 847 17.28 12.78 20.80
N ARG A 848 16.07 13.13 20.37
CA ARG A 848 15.68 14.25 19.48
C ARG A 848 14.29 13.96 18.90
N LEU A 849 13.28 14.67 19.39
CA LEU A 849 11.98 14.78 18.74
C LEU A 849 11.99 16.08 17.91
N GLU A 850 11.97 15.91 16.60
CA GLU A 850 11.61 16.95 15.64
C GLU A 850 10.13 17.33 15.85
N VAL A 851 9.86 18.63 15.82
CA VAL A 851 8.50 19.18 15.81
C VAL A 851 7.90 18.90 14.43
N VAL A 852 6.93 17.99 14.36
CA VAL A 852 6.11 17.75 13.18
C VAL A 852 4.66 17.97 13.60
N HIS A 853 4.09 19.16 13.34
CA HIS A 853 2.67 19.40 13.09
C HIS A 853 2.46 20.80 12.49
N ASP A 854 1.59 20.88 11.48
CA ASP A 854 1.29 21.99 10.56
C ASP A 854 0.44 23.15 11.15
N ASP A 855 0.57 23.49 12.42
CA ASP A 855 -0.03 24.71 12.98
C ASP A 855 1.01 25.50 13.79
N PRO A 856 0.99 26.85 13.78
CA PRO A 856 1.93 27.63 14.56
C PRO A 856 1.80 27.22 16.04
N PRO A 857 2.91 26.93 16.74
CA PRO A 857 2.85 26.40 18.09
C PRO A 857 2.07 27.37 18.99
N ASN A 858 0.95 26.89 19.51
CA ASN A 858 0.24 27.57 20.59
C ASN A 858 1.26 27.82 21.72
N GLU A 859 1.25 28.99 22.34
CA GLU A 859 2.29 29.46 23.28
C GLU A 859 2.69 28.41 24.35
N PHE A 860 1.75 27.52 24.73
CA PHE A 860 1.97 26.36 25.60
C PHE A 860 2.94 25.29 25.06
N GLY A 861 2.88 24.94 23.78
CA GLY A 861 3.74 23.90 23.18
C GLY A 861 5.21 24.30 23.14
N LEU A 862 5.46 25.60 22.91
CA LEU A 862 6.80 26.19 22.95
C LEU A 862 7.41 26.15 24.36
N VAL A 863 6.62 26.43 25.39
CA VAL A 863 7.08 26.42 26.79
C VAL A 863 7.43 25.01 27.27
N VAL A 864 6.61 24.00 26.93
CA VAL A 864 6.86 22.61 27.32
C VAL A 864 8.08 22.03 26.58
N ALA A 865 8.24 22.35 25.30
CA ALA A 865 9.39 21.93 24.51
C ALA A 865 10.69 22.57 25.02
N PHE A 866 10.66 23.87 25.36
CA PHE A 866 11.79 24.59 25.94
C PHE A 866 12.16 24.03 27.34
N GLY A 867 11.16 23.76 28.19
CA GLY A 867 11.38 23.14 29.50
C GLY A 867 12.08 21.78 29.40
N ARG A 868 11.64 20.92 28.47
CA ARG A 868 12.27 19.61 28.22
C ARG A 868 13.69 19.72 27.67
N GLN A 869 13.97 20.65 26.76
CA GLN A 869 15.33 20.88 26.26
C GLN A 869 16.28 21.43 27.34
N MET A 870 15.77 22.19 28.30
CA MET A 870 16.56 22.76 29.40
C MET A 870 16.78 21.80 30.57
N SER A 871 16.03 20.69 30.65
CA SER A 871 16.09 19.71 31.74
C SER A 871 17.49 19.09 31.94
N ARG A 872 18.09 18.54 30.89
CA ARG A 872 19.40 17.89 30.92
C ARG A 872 20.56 18.86 31.17
N PRO A 873 20.60 20.06 30.54
CA PRO A 873 21.58 21.10 30.90
C PRO A 873 21.51 21.53 32.37
N LEU A 874 20.32 21.69 32.95
CA LEU A 874 20.17 22.01 34.38
C LEU A 874 20.57 20.85 35.28
N ALA A 875 20.16 19.62 34.96
CA ALA A 875 20.55 18.42 35.71
C ALA A 875 22.08 18.27 35.73
N ARG A 876 22.77 18.49 34.60
CA ARG A 876 24.25 18.50 34.54
C ARG A 876 24.89 19.58 35.43
N LYS A 877 24.28 20.77 35.53
CA LYS A 877 24.74 21.81 36.45
C LYS A 877 24.53 21.43 37.91
N ILE A 878 23.41 20.79 38.25
CA ILE A 878 23.14 20.29 39.61
C ILE A 878 24.11 19.17 39.98
N ILE A 879 24.40 18.25 39.06
CA ILE A 879 25.41 17.20 39.24
C ILE A 879 26.80 17.82 39.45
N ALA A 880 27.21 18.78 38.61
CA ALA A 880 28.48 19.49 38.75
C ALA A 880 28.58 20.28 40.09
N TYR A 881 27.48 20.81 40.58
CA TYR A 881 27.39 21.51 41.86
C TYR A 881 27.41 20.54 43.05
N ALA A 882 26.74 19.39 42.94
CA ALA A 882 26.73 18.34 43.95
C ALA A 882 28.12 17.72 44.18
N ILE A 883 28.97 17.68 43.15
CA ILE A 883 30.37 17.26 43.29
C ILE A 883 31.15 18.20 44.22
N LYS A 884 30.84 19.51 44.22
CA LYS A 884 31.54 20.54 45.01
C LYS A 884 30.94 20.75 46.41
N HIS A 885 29.71 20.30 46.67
CA HIS A 885 29.00 20.53 47.93
C HIS A 885 28.54 19.21 48.59
N PRO A 886 29.34 18.67 49.54
CA PRO A 886 29.09 17.36 50.17
C PRO A 886 27.75 17.25 50.89
N TYR A 887 27.20 18.37 51.40
CA TYR A 887 25.91 18.38 52.09
C TYR A 887 24.75 18.04 51.15
N LEU A 888 24.67 18.71 49.99
CA LEU A 888 23.64 18.47 48.97
C LEU A 888 23.76 17.04 48.41
N ARG A 889 25.00 16.58 48.21
CA ARG A 889 25.30 15.23 47.74
C ARG A 889 24.81 14.15 48.70
N ASN A 890 25.27 14.20 49.94
CA ASN A 890 25.14 13.08 50.88
C ASN A 890 23.80 13.07 51.63
N ARG A 891 23.18 14.24 51.88
CA ARG A 891 21.90 14.30 52.60
C ARG A 891 20.67 14.36 51.72
N ILE A 892 20.78 14.79 50.46
CA ILE A 892 19.62 15.03 49.61
C ILE A 892 19.66 14.13 48.39
N LEU A 893 20.66 14.26 47.51
CA LEU A 893 20.63 13.59 46.21
C LEU A 893 20.84 12.08 46.31
N VAL A 894 21.82 11.62 47.09
CA VAL A 894 22.10 10.17 47.23
C VAL A 894 20.94 9.41 47.91
N PRO A 895 20.36 9.87 49.03
CA PRO A 895 19.21 9.20 49.64
C PRO A 895 17.97 9.18 48.74
N VAL A 896 17.69 10.29 48.05
CA VAL A 896 16.54 10.40 47.13
C VAL A 896 16.72 9.47 45.94
N GLY A 897 17.90 9.44 45.31
CA GLY A 897 18.18 8.56 44.17
C GLY A 897 18.07 7.08 44.51
N ARG A 898 18.60 6.68 45.68
CA ARG A 898 18.47 5.29 46.17
C ARG A 898 17.03 4.91 46.46
N SER A 899 16.24 5.82 47.01
CA SER A 899 14.82 5.59 47.29
C SER A 899 13.99 5.45 46.01
N LEU A 900 14.23 6.33 45.03
CA LEU A 900 13.59 6.26 43.71
C LEU A 900 13.93 4.96 42.98
N HIS A 901 15.19 4.53 43.05
CA HIS A 901 15.61 3.24 42.50
C HIS A 901 14.88 2.07 43.17
N ALA A 902 14.82 2.06 44.51
CA ALA A 902 14.14 1.00 45.25
C ALA A 902 12.64 0.91 44.90
N ILE A 903 11.96 2.06 44.75
CA ILE A 903 10.55 2.12 44.36
C ILE A 903 10.37 1.60 42.92
N SER A 904 11.15 2.12 41.97
CA SER A 904 11.09 1.71 40.57
C SER A 904 11.34 0.21 40.40
N PHE A 905 12.35 -0.32 41.08
CA PHE A 905 12.68 -1.74 41.06
C PHE A 905 11.53 -2.60 41.62
N ARG A 906 10.96 -2.22 42.77
CA ARG A 906 9.84 -2.97 43.38
C ARG A 906 8.57 -2.95 42.52
N LEU A 907 8.27 -1.82 41.88
CA LEU A 907 7.14 -1.72 40.95
C LEU A 907 7.33 -2.63 39.73
N ARG A 908 8.56 -2.69 39.20
CA ARG A 908 8.90 -3.53 38.05
C ARG A 908 8.85 -5.02 38.37
N ILE A 909 9.24 -5.42 39.58
CA ILE A 909 9.14 -6.82 40.04
C ILE A 909 7.67 -7.20 40.29
N LYS A 910 6.86 -6.28 40.81
CA LYS A 910 5.43 -6.48 41.00
C LYS A 910 4.67 -6.57 39.68
N SER A 911 5.04 -5.79 38.67
CA SER A 911 4.38 -5.81 37.35
C SER A 911 4.62 -7.13 36.59
N ILE A 912 5.72 -7.83 36.85
CA ILE A 912 6.03 -9.15 36.26
C ILE A 912 5.53 -10.35 37.09
N GLY A 913 4.66 -10.11 38.08
CA GLY A 913 3.97 -11.17 38.84
C GLY A 913 4.80 -11.93 39.87
N LEU A 914 5.99 -11.43 40.22
CA LEU A 914 6.87 -12.03 41.23
C LEU A 914 6.67 -11.41 42.61
N ALA A 915 6.96 -12.17 43.67
CA ALA A 915 6.93 -11.66 45.05
C ALA A 915 8.00 -10.58 45.25
N VAL A 916 7.60 -9.43 45.80
CA VAL A 916 8.48 -8.26 45.95
C VAL A 916 9.59 -8.57 46.98
N PRO A 917 10.87 -8.54 46.61
CA PRO A 917 11.96 -8.89 47.52
C PRO A 917 12.11 -7.85 48.64
N SER A 918 12.47 -8.33 49.84
CA SER A 918 12.66 -7.48 51.03
C SER A 918 13.84 -6.52 50.89
N LYS A 919 14.90 -6.92 50.17
CA LYS A 919 16.08 -6.10 49.85
C LYS A 919 16.13 -5.76 48.36
N THR A 920 16.32 -4.47 48.06
CA THR A 920 16.54 -3.95 46.69
C THR A 920 18.04 -3.83 46.41
N PRO A 921 18.51 -4.08 45.17
CA PRO A 921 19.90 -3.87 44.79
C PRO A 921 20.35 -2.44 45.09
N THR A 922 21.58 -2.27 45.57
CA THR A 922 22.14 -0.95 45.88
C THR A 922 22.75 -0.32 44.65
N VAL A 923 22.31 0.89 44.28
CA VAL A 923 22.93 1.68 43.22
C VAL A 923 24.17 2.42 43.71
N THR A 924 25.10 2.66 42.80
CA THR A 924 26.31 3.46 43.07
C THR A 924 25.95 4.90 43.42
N GLU A 925 26.84 5.60 44.15
CA GLU A 925 26.60 6.98 44.57
C GLU A 925 26.37 7.92 43.36
N GLN A 926 27.14 7.72 42.29
CA GLN A 926 27.02 8.51 41.07
C GLN A 926 25.68 8.29 40.36
N GLN A 927 25.24 7.04 40.24
CA GLN A 927 23.94 6.71 39.65
C GLN A 927 22.77 7.26 40.49
N ALA A 928 22.89 7.25 41.82
CA ALA A 928 21.87 7.85 42.69
C ALA A 928 21.77 9.38 42.50
N ILE A 929 22.91 10.06 42.34
CA ILE A 929 22.95 11.51 42.13
C ILE A 929 22.34 11.89 40.77
N GLU A 930 22.66 11.14 39.71
CA GLU A 930 22.10 11.35 38.37
C GLU A 930 20.58 11.17 38.37
N MET A 931 20.09 10.04 38.89
CA MET A 931 18.65 9.75 38.99
C MET A 931 17.90 10.82 39.80
N ALA A 932 18.45 11.26 40.93
CA ALA A 932 17.82 12.27 41.77
C ALA A 932 17.79 13.65 41.08
N SER A 933 18.87 14.02 40.39
CA SER A 933 19.00 15.33 39.74
C SER A 933 18.07 15.47 38.55
N GLU A 934 17.93 14.43 37.72
CA GLU A 934 17.01 14.43 36.58
C GLU A 934 15.55 14.47 37.06
N THR A 935 15.19 13.63 38.03
CA THR A 935 13.83 13.55 38.56
C THR A 935 13.41 14.87 39.23
N LEU A 936 14.31 15.53 39.97
CA LEU A 936 14.02 16.83 40.60
C LEU A 936 13.81 17.96 39.59
N VAL A 937 14.60 17.98 38.52
CA VAL A 937 14.46 19.00 37.47
C VAL A 937 13.16 18.80 36.70
N GLU A 938 12.80 17.56 36.37
CA GLU A 938 11.53 17.25 35.72
C GLU A 938 10.33 17.62 36.60
N ALA A 939 10.38 17.31 37.90
CA ALA A 939 9.33 17.69 38.85
C ALA A 939 9.18 19.23 38.95
N LEU A 940 10.29 19.98 38.92
CA LEU A 940 10.29 21.44 38.97
C LEU A 940 9.69 22.05 37.69
N ILE A 941 10.05 21.51 36.52
CA ILE A 941 9.50 21.94 35.23
C ILE A 941 8.00 21.63 35.17
N TYR A 942 7.58 20.47 35.66
CA TYR A 942 6.17 20.10 35.73
C TYR A 942 5.39 21.07 36.62
N LEU A 943 5.91 21.39 37.81
CA LEU A 943 5.29 22.34 38.73
C LEU A 943 5.16 23.75 38.11
N LEU A 944 6.22 24.24 37.45
CA LEU A 944 6.20 25.53 36.75
C LEU A 944 5.20 25.54 35.60
N THR A 945 5.09 24.44 34.86
CA THR A 945 4.13 24.29 33.76
C THR A 945 2.71 24.32 34.29
N VAL A 946 2.42 23.60 35.38
CA VAL A 946 1.10 23.59 36.04
C VAL A 946 0.74 24.98 36.57
N LEU A 947 1.69 25.69 37.19
CA LEU A 947 1.47 27.05 37.67
C LEU A 947 1.21 28.04 36.52
N LEU A 948 1.89 27.87 35.39
CA LEU A 948 1.69 28.68 34.20
C LEU A 948 0.32 28.40 33.55
N ILE A 949 -0.07 27.12 33.44
CA ILE A 949 -1.40 26.70 33.00
C ILE A 949 -2.47 27.33 33.90
N TYR A 950 -2.28 27.27 35.22
CA TYR A 950 -3.19 27.86 36.18
C TYR A 950 -3.28 29.39 36.07
N ALA A 951 -2.14 30.07 35.87
CA ALA A 951 -2.09 31.52 35.68
C ALA A 951 -2.78 31.97 34.39
N ILE A 952 -2.61 31.21 33.30
CA ILE A 952 -3.24 31.48 31.99
C ILE A 952 -4.75 31.16 32.04
N TYR A 953 -5.14 30.07 32.71
CA TYR A 953 -6.54 29.73 32.94
C TYR A 953 -7.27 30.82 33.74
N ARG A 954 -6.58 31.42 34.72
CA ARG A 954 -7.13 32.52 35.52
C ARG A 954 -7.20 33.86 34.77
N SER A 955 -6.35 34.08 33.76
CA SER A 955 -6.29 35.35 33.03
C SER A 955 -7.20 35.41 31.80
N ASN A 956 -7.65 34.28 31.23
CA ASN A 956 -8.57 34.26 30.08
C ASN A 956 -9.49 33.01 30.06
N PRO A 957 -10.67 33.07 30.69
CA PRO A 957 -11.59 31.92 30.77
C PRO A 957 -12.21 31.48 29.44
N GLU A 958 -12.30 32.35 28.42
CA GLU A 958 -13.04 32.07 27.18
C GLU A 958 -12.24 31.33 26.08
N LYS A 959 -10.92 31.19 26.20
CA LYS A 959 -10.08 30.52 25.17
C LYS A 959 -9.81 29.03 25.40
N ALA A 960 -10.16 28.47 26.55
CA ALA A 960 -9.96 27.04 26.82
C ALA A 960 -11.20 26.23 26.43
N LYS A 961 -11.32 25.82 25.16
CA LYS A 961 -12.35 24.85 24.76
C LYS A 961 -11.93 23.44 25.16
N ALA A 962 -12.87 22.70 25.76
CA ALA A 962 -12.71 21.32 26.22
C ALA A 962 -12.23 20.33 25.14
N SER A 963 -12.38 20.66 23.85
CA SER A 963 -11.97 19.84 22.71
C SER A 963 -10.47 19.56 22.63
N ASP A 964 -9.64 20.49 23.07
CA ASP A 964 -8.18 20.37 22.93
C ASP A 964 -7.60 19.47 24.04
N VAL A 965 -8.22 19.50 25.22
CA VAL A 965 -7.88 18.60 26.33
C VAL A 965 -8.38 17.18 26.04
N GLU A 966 -9.60 17.02 25.50
CA GLU A 966 -10.12 15.72 25.05
C GLU A 966 -9.23 15.08 23.98
N LYS A 967 -8.78 15.86 22.99
CA LYS A 967 -7.88 15.38 21.95
C LYS A 967 -6.55 14.90 22.55
N TYR A 968 -6.00 15.65 23.49
CA TYR A 968 -4.73 15.31 24.13
C TYR A 968 -4.84 14.10 25.08
N VAL A 969 -5.96 13.95 25.78
CA VAL A 969 -6.24 12.75 26.60
C VAL A 969 -6.34 11.52 25.70
N LYS A 970 -7.09 11.62 24.59
CA LYS A 970 -7.28 10.53 23.64
C LYS A 970 -5.99 10.07 22.97
N GLU A 971 -5.12 11.02 22.58
CA GLU A 971 -3.80 10.71 22.02
C GLU A 971 -2.86 10.05 23.04
N ASN A 972 -2.98 10.37 24.33
CA ASN A 972 -2.20 9.71 25.38
C ASN A 972 -2.77 8.35 25.76
N GLU A 973 -4.09 8.17 25.75
CA GLU A 973 -4.74 6.85 25.92
C GLU A 973 -4.29 5.89 24.82
N GLU A 974 -4.27 6.32 23.56
CA GLU A 974 -3.77 5.50 22.44
C GLU A 974 -2.28 5.13 22.58
N ARG A 975 -1.47 6.03 23.15
CA ARG A 975 -0.05 5.75 23.44
C ARG A 975 0.13 4.77 24.59
N ILE A 976 -0.69 4.88 25.63
CA ILE A 976 -0.68 3.96 26.78
C ILE A 976 -1.08 2.56 26.31
N ILE A 977 -2.14 2.44 25.49
CA ILE A 977 -2.56 1.15 24.90
C ILE A 977 -1.43 0.51 24.09
N LYS A 978 -0.72 1.28 23.25
CA LYS A 978 0.47 0.79 22.52
C LYS A 978 1.62 0.36 23.42
N PHE A 979 1.78 0.99 24.57
CA PHE A 979 2.80 0.61 25.55
C PHE A 979 2.40 -0.65 26.32
N GLU A 980 1.13 -0.80 26.69
CA GLU A 980 0.58 -1.99 27.33
C GLU A 980 0.68 -3.22 26.40
N GLU A 981 0.41 -3.05 25.10
CA GLU A 981 0.58 -4.12 24.10
C GLU A 981 2.04 -4.59 24.02
N LYS A 982 3.00 -3.66 23.99
CA LYS A 982 4.44 -4.00 24.00
C LYS A 982 4.88 -4.67 25.30
N LEU A 983 4.31 -4.28 26.45
CA LEU A 983 4.60 -4.91 27.73
C LEU A 983 4.09 -6.36 27.75
N LYS A 984 2.89 -6.59 27.22
CA LYS A 984 2.28 -7.92 27.08
C LYS A 984 3.11 -8.86 26.22
N GLU A 985 3.65 -8.36 25.10
CA GLU A 985 4.55 -9.14 24.24
C GLU A 985 5.82 -9.58 24.98
N GLN A 986 6.36 -8.73 25.86
CA GLN A 986 7.53 -9.09 26.68
C GLN A 986 7.20 -10.06 27.81
N ASP A 987 6.02 -9.96 28.43
CA ASP A 987 5.55 -10.90 29.45
C ASP A 987 5.32 -12.30 28.85
N GLU A 988 4.73 -12.39 27.67
CA GLU A 988 4.54 -13.66 26.96
C GLU A 988 5.88 -14.33 26.58
N LEU A 989 6.89 -13.53 26.23
CA LEU A 989 8.24 -14.01 25.96
C LEU A 989 8.89 -14.59 27.22
N THR A 990 8.74 -13.89 28.34
CA THR A 990 9.30 -14.27 29.64
C THR A 990 8.67 -15.57 30.14
N VAL A 991 7.36 -15.73 30.01
CA VAL A 991 6.65 -16.98 30.37
C VAL A 991 7.12 -18.16 29.51
N LYS A 992 7.36 -17.96 28.20
CA LYS A 992 7.91 -19.00 27.33
C LYS A 992 9.32 -19.42 27.74
N ILE A 993 10.17 -18.47 28.13
CA ILE A 993 11.54 -18.76 28.61
C ILE A 993 11.49 -19.55 29.92
N VAL A 994 10.66 -19.14 30.88
CA VAL A 994 10.49 -19.84 32.16
C VAL A 994 9.93 -21.27 31.96
N LYS A 995 9.02 -21.45 31.01
CA LYS A 995 8.47 -22.76 30.66
C LYS A 995 9.54 -23.68 30.07
N ILE A 996 10.40 -23.17 29.20
CA ILE A 996 11.52 -23.92 28.63
C ILE A 996 12.53 -24.34 29.71
N ILE A 997 12.81 -23.46 30.68
CA ILE A 997 13.70 -23.77 31.81
C ILE A 997 13.14 -24.91 32.67
N ARG A 998 11.82 -24.88 32.94
CA ARG A 998 11.12 -25.95 33.67
C ARG A 998 11.03 -27.27 32.89
N GLU A 999 10.64 -27.21 31.62
CA GLU A 999 10.47 -28.41 30.76
C GLU A 999 11.79 -29.15 30.52
N LYS A 1000 12.94 -28.45 30.60
CA LYS A 1000 14.27 -29.04 30.41
C LYS A 1000 15.00 -29.42 31.70
N ASN A 1001 14.36 -29.26 32.88
CA ASN A 1001 14.95 -29.58 34.18
C ASN A 1001 16.37 -29.02 34.37
N LEU A 1002 16.56 -27.76 33.94
CA LEU A 1002 17.84 -27.06 34.03
C LEU A 1002 18.10 -26.64 35.49
N ASP A 1003 18.61 -27.59 36.29
CA ASP A 1003 19.02 -27.36 37.68
C ASP A 1003 20.40 -26.68 37.75
N GLU A 1004 20.58 -25.73 38.69
CA GLU A 1004 21.80 -24.92 38.85
C GLU A 1004 23.05 -25.79 39.03
N LYS A 1005 22.91 -27.00 39.58
CA LYS A 1005 24.02 -27.93 39.83
C LYS A 1005 24.67 -28.51 38.57
N ASN A 1006 23.96 -28.59 37.44
CA ASN A 1006 24.54 -29.11 36.20
C ASN A 1006 25.06 -28.02 35.25
N ILE A 1007 24.80 -26.74 35.53
CA ILE A 1007 25.19 -25.61 34.67
C ILE A 1007 26.57 -25.04 35.07
N LEU A 1008 27.02 -25.29 36.31
CA LEU A 1008 28.20 -24.65 36.87
C LEU A 1008 29.42 -25.57 37.08
N ALA A 1009 29.33 -26.87 36.74
CA ALA A 1009 30.39 -27.83 37.07
C ALA A 1009 31.42 -28.10 35.96
N ASP A 1010 31.20 -27.69 34.70
CA ASP A 1010 32.25 -27.87 33.68
C ASP A 1010 32.22 -26.77 32.60
N LYS A 1011 33.35 -26.08 32.40
CA LYS A 1011 33.48 -24.89 31.55
C LYS A 1011 33.09 -25.15 30.09
N GLY A 1012 33.15 -26.40 29.63
CA GLY A 1012 32.75 -26.80 28.27
C GLY A 1012 31.24 -26.73 28.00
N HIS A 1013 30.41 -27.09 28.99
CA HIS A 1013 28.95 -27.16 28.79
C HIS A 1013 28.25 -25.81 28.94
N LYS A 1014 28.85 -24.84 29.65
CA LYS A 1014 28.35 -23.44 29.70
C LYS A 1014 28.42 -22.77 28.32
N GLY A 1015 29.49 -23.05 27.56
CA GLY A 1015 29.64 -22.61 26.17
C GLY A 1015 28.63 -23.26 25.23
N GLN A 1016 28.35 -24.56 25.39
CA GLN A 1016 27.33 -25.26 24.62
C GLN A 1016 25.91 -24.81 24.98
N LEU A 1017 25.62 -24.50 26.24
CA LEU A 1017 24.31 -23.98 26.67
C LEU A 1017 24.09 -22.56 26.16
N LEU A 1018 25.09 -21.67 26.25
CA LEU A 1018 25.03 -20.32 25.67
C LEU A 1018 24.98 -20.36 24.14
N SER A 1019 25.64 -21.32 23.50
CA SER A 1019 25.53 -21.55 22.05
C SER A 1019 24.16 -22.09 21.68
N PHE A 1020 23.60 -23.03 22.44
CA PHE A 1020 22.28 -23.60 22.19
C PHE A 1020 21.16 -22.58 22.42
N ILE A 1021 21.25 -21.79 23.50
CA ILE A 1021 20.35 -20.66 23.78
C ILE A 1021 20.54 -19.59 22.71
N GLY A 1022 21.78 -19.25 22.34
CA GLY A 1022 22.08 -18.29 21.27
C GLY A 1022 21.60 -18.72 19.89
N ASP A 1023 21.68 -20.02 19.57
CA ASP A 1023 21.20 -20.57 18.30
C ASP A 1023 19.66 -20.71 18.29
N LYS A 1024 19.04 -21.05 19.43
CA LYS A 1024 17.58 -20.99 19.56
C LYS A 1024 17.05 -19.56 19.58
N MET A 1025 17.75 -18.59 20.18
CA MET A 1025 17.42 -17.16 20.13
C MET A 1025 17.67 -16.57 18.73
N LYS A 1026 18.67 -17.03 17.98
CA LYS A 1026 18.78 -16.74 16.53
C LYS A 1026 17.55 -17.22 15.76
N THR A 1027 17.01 -18.37 16.14
CA THR A 1027 15.83 -18.96 15.50
C THR A 1027 14.54 -18.24 15.90
N LEU A 1028 14.43 -17.79 17.16
CA LEU A 1028 13.25 -17.13 17.74
C LEU A 1028 13.26 -15.60 17.54
N MET A 1029 14.42 -14.98 17.36
CA MET A 1029 14.65 -13.53 17.16
C MET A 1029 15.70 -13.26 16.08
N PRO A 1030 15.43 -13.59 14.81
CA PRO A 1030 16.34 -13.27 13.71
C PRO A 1030 16.46 -11.74 13.57
N GLY A 1031 17.70 -11.23 13.58
CA GLY A 1031 18.00 -9.81 13.30
C GLY A 1031 18.66 -8.98 14.41
N GLN A 1032 18.65 -9.37 15.69
CA GLN A 1032 19.36 -8.62 16.75
C GLN A 1032 20.86 -8.98 16.90
N ASP A 1033 21.70 -8.04 17.33
CA ASP A 1033 23.14 -8.27 17.49
C ASP A 1033 23.46 -9.21 18.68
N LYS A 1034 24.73 -9.60 18.81
CA LYS A 1034 25.19 -10.56 19.84
C LYS A 1034 25.23 -9.97 21.26
N THR A 1035 25.02 -8.67 21.39
CA THR A 1035 25.12 -7.92 22.65
C THR A 1035 23.73 -7.64 23.24
N SER A 1036 22.72 -7.51 22.37
CA SER A 1036 21.31 -7.32 22.71
C SER A 1036 20.54 -8.64 22.89
N ARG A 1037 21.00 -9.72 22.24
CA ARG A 1037 20.56 -11.10 22.48
C ARG A 1037 21.30 -11.70 23.66
#